data_AF-A0A9R0XY92-F1
#
_entry.id   AF-A0A9R0XY92-F1
#
_cell.length_a   1.000
_cell.length_b   1.000
_cell.length_c   1.000
_cell.angle_alpha   90.00
_cell.angle_beta   90.00
_cell.angle_gamma   90.00
#
_symmetry.space_group_name_H-M   'P 1'
#
loop_
_entity.id
_entity.type
_entity.pdbx_description
1 polymer ?
#
loop_
_entity_poly.entity_id
_entity_poly.type
_entity_poly.pdbx_seq_one_letter_code
_entity_poly.pdbx_strand_id
1 'polypeptide(L)'
;MPPITLDDTDVQTALKLSDELNLNEIECVRLLVSANREWVLYGREPLEIYRLAAGLWYMERRDLITSLYILLRSVVLDQGLDADLMYEIQNQMEALFSDGLRQRIITLVKELNREEPSGIGRPSSECYVLDFRGALVERRAIVSRERLSLSHCLALSALIKLMGPKEVKDTFSILKDCAAEVNENSTVELQITYGVLFSLVITFVSDALSNSHEKTSLPSSDSSFRHEFHELVMKTCNGTTAEGFVGVVRLAWTVLLMLTQDRNSARDSVINASSRAVTDIWSCLDIICCLNAFKFLRERVMQAAAYQNDDDDIVYMYTGYAHKLMMCFLSHPTSRDKIKEIKEKAMNALSPYSLPWDHREDPNISGEQIGQPTNQPFVSLLELVGEIYQKEPELVHGNEELWTFVVYAGEDHTNTQTLVAFLGLLSTLASSDVGAAKVYELLQGKIYRSVGWNTLFDCLSIYEEKFKKSLQSSTSMLPDFPEGDAQALVAYLAVLQKVVENGNPSERRKWFPDIEPLFKLLSYENVPPYLKGALRNSITAFVKVSPQLKDAVWSYLEQYDLPVVTVPPGQHAATQVYDMRFELNEVEARRESYPSTISFLNLVNALIAEERNISDKGRRFMGIFKFVYEDVFGPFPQRAYADPREKWELALACLEHFHMVLRMYDIKDDDIYAAFNTSGPSTSNASVEKQLPVLELVKDFMCGKVAFRNIMNIILMGVDTLINERTTQTYGILLEKAVHLSLEIFILVMERDVVLADVFRPLYQPLDIILSQNHRQIISLLEFVRYDYLPQIQQCSIKIMGILSSRIVGLVQLLLKEDVAKSVIEDYAACLEFRFDDFQVIENTKDDVGVLILQLLIDNICRPAPNITHLLLRFDVNGPIERTVLKPKSHYSCLKIILDNLEKVTKPDINALLHEFSFQLMYESCLDPLTCGPVMDLLSTTKYQFFSKACWDHRCFTTSQKEQ
;
A
#
# COMPACT_ATOMS: atom_id res chain seq x y z
N MET A 1 7.66 -47.80 -18.98
CA MET A 1 6.36 -47.18 -19.34
C MET A 1 5.88 -47.76 -20.65
N PRO A 2 4.57 -47.94 -20.87
CA PRO A 2 4.04 -48.26 -22.20
C PRO A 2 4.38 -47.13 -23.19
N PRO A 3 4.55 -47.43 -24.50
CA PRO A 3 4.82 -46.42 -25.51
C PRO A 3 3.65 -45.43 -25.62
N ILE A 4 3.97 -44.14 -25.65
CA ILE A 4 2.98 -43.06 -25.85
C ILE A 4 2.79 -42.90 -27.36
N THR A 5 1.57 -43.05 -27.84
CA THR A 5 1.20 -42.81 -29.25
C THR A 5 0.82 -41.36 -29.44
N LEU A 6 1.50 -40.65 -30.34
CA LEU A 6 1.21 -39.27 -30.72
C LEU A 6 0.49 -39.27 -32.07
N ASP A 7 -0.54 -38.46 -32.23
CA ASP A 7 -1.15 -38.20 -33.53
C ASP A 7 -0.46 -37.03 -34.27
N ASP A 8 -0.86 -36.79 -35.53
CA ASP A 8 -0.27 -35.71 -36.34
C ASP A 8 -0.46 -34.32 -35.69
N THR A 9 -1.57 -34.11 -34.96
CA THR A 9 -1.85 -32.83 -34.29
C THR A 9 -0.98 -32.63 -33.06
N ASP A 10 -0.72 -33.69 -32.29
CA ASP A 10 0.21 -33.67 -31.16
C ASP A 10 1.63 -33.37 -31.65
N VAL A 11 2.07 -33.95 -32.78
CA VAL A 11 3.38 -33.69 -33.38
C VAL A 11 3.50 -32.24 -33.84
N GLN A 12 2.50 -31.70 -34.54
CA GLN A 12 2.52 -30.29 -34.98
C GLN A 12 2.51 -29.32 -33.80
N THR A 13 1.76 -29.64 -32.74
CA THR A 13 1.72 -28.81 -31.52
C THR A 13 3.06 -28.84 -30.79
N ALA A 14 3.71 -30.01 -30.71
CA ALA A 14 5.04 -30.15 -30.11
C ALA A 14 6.11 -29.34 -30.87
N LEU A 15 6.08 -29.39 -32.21
CA LEU A 15 6.99 -28.59 -33.04
C LEU A 15 6.74 -27.09 -32.88
N LYS A 16 5.47 -26.67 -32.81
CA LYS A 16 5.12 -25.26 -32.53
C LYS A 16 5.64 -24.80 -31.18
N LEU A 17 5.47 -25.62 -30.12
CA LEU A 17 6.01 -25.32 -28.78
C LEU A 17 7.55 -25.22 -28.80
N SER A 18 8.21 -26.13 -29.50
CA SER A 18 9.67 -26.14 -29.65
C SER A 18 10.17 -24.86 -30.32
N ASP A 19 9.55 -24.46 -31.43
CA ASP A 19 9.89 -23.23 -32.16
C ASP A 19 9.64 -21.95 -31.34
N GLU A 20 8.52 -21.86 -30.61
CA GLU A 20 8.11 -20.63 -29.91
C GLU A 20 8.72 -20.46 -28.50
N LEU A 21 9.05 -21.56 -27.83
CA LEU A 21 9.66 -21.57 -26.50
C LEU A 21 11.16 -21.92 -26.55
N ASN A 22 11.69 -22.23 -27.73
CA ASN A 22 13.07 -22.70 -27.93
C ASN A 22 13.42 -23.90 -27.03
N LEU A 23 12.50 -24.88 -26.97
CA LEU A 23 12.59 -26.07 -26.14
C LEU A 23 12.89 -27.31 -26.97
N ASN A 24 13.48 -28.33 -26.35
CA ASN A 24 13.66 -29.65 -26.97
C ASN A 24 12.29 -30.30 -27.24
N GLU A 25 12.13 -30.93 -28.40
CA GLU A 25 10.86 -31.52 -28.84
C GLU A 25 10.36 -32.63 -27.90
N ILE A 26 11.26 -33.39 -27.27
CA ILE A 26 10.91 -34.43 -26.28
C ILE A 26 10.29 -33.78 -25.04
N GLU A 27 10.81 -32.62 -24.64
CA GLU A 27 10.29 -31.86 -23.51
C GLU A 27 8.90 -31.26 -23.83
N CYS A 28 8.72 -30.77 -25.06
CA CYS A 28 7.40 -30.33 -25.54
C CYS A 28 6.38 -31.49 -25.51
N VAL A 29 6.80 -32.71 -25.89
CA VAL A 29 5.94 -33.91 -25.77
C VAL A 29 5.62 -34.23 -24.31
N ARG A 30 6.57 -34.09 -23.37
CA ARG A 30 6.31 -34.27 -21.92
C ARG A 30 5.23 -33.29 -21.44
N LEU A 31 5.37 -32.01 -21.78
CA LEU A 31 4.41 -30.96 -21.43
C LEU A 31 3.02 -31.24 -22.02
N LEU A 32 2.94 -31.68 -23.28
CA LEU A 32 1.67 -32.08 -23.92
C LEU A 32 1.03 -33.27 -23.22
N VAL A 33 1.81 -34.26 -22.79
CA VAL A 33 1.30 -35.41 -22.03
C VAL A 33 0.78 -34.96 -20.67
N SER A 34 1.48 -34.06 -19.97
CA SER A 34 1.02 -33.48 -18.70
C SER A 34 -0.26 -32.68 -18.88
N ALA A 35 -0.31 -31.77 -19.87
CA ALA A 35 -1.51 -31.00 -20.22
C ALA A 35 -2.72 -31.91 -20.46
N ASN A 36 -2.51 -33.00 -21.22
CA ASN A 36 -3.56 -33.98 -21.50
C ASN A 36 -3.97 -34.83 -20.30
N ARG A 37 -3.09 -35.02 -19.31
CA ARG A 37 -3.39 -35.77 -18.07
C ARG A 37 -4.13 -34.93 -17.04
N GLU A 38 -3.76 -33.66 -16.93
CA GLU A 38 -4.38 -32.73 -15.98
C GLU A 38 -5.76 -32.26 -16.46
N TRP A 39 -5.94 -32.07 -17.77
CA TRP A 39 -7.18 -31.56 -18.36
C TRP A 39 -7.86 -32.61 -19.23
N VAL A 40 -8.44 -33.63 -18.58
CA VAL A 40 -9.20 -34.68 -19.27
C VAL A 40 -10.63 -34.17 -19.55
N LEU A 41 -10.87 -33.79 -20.82
CA LEU A 41 -12.15 -33.62 -21.56
C LEU A 41 -12.82 -32.21 -21.54
N TYR A 42 -12.78 -31.52 -22.69
CA TYR A 42 -13.85 -31.36 -23.70
C TYR A 42 -13.19 -30.96 -25.04
N GLY A 43 -13.93 -30.95 -26.16
CA GLY A 43 -13.44 -30.92 -27.55
C GLY A 43 -12.20 -30.04 -27.82
N ARG A 44 -11.15 -30.65 -28.37
CA ARG A 44 -9.85 -30.02 -28.56
C ARG A 44 -9.85 -29.03 -29.73
N GLU A 45 -9.70 -27.74 -29.45
CA GLU A 45 -8.99 -26.87 -30.40
C GLU A 45 -7.48 -27.00 -30.15
N PRO A 46 -6.65 -27.28 -31.18
CA PRO A 46 -5.20 -27.43 -31.03
C PRO A 46 -4.51 -26.26 -30.28
N LEU A 47 -5.11 -25.08 -30.38
CA LEU A 47 -4.62 -23.86 -29.74
C LEU A 47 -4.74 -23.90 -28.20
N GLU A 48 -5.79 -24.47 -27.65
CA GLU A 48 -5.99 -24.51 -26.19
C GLU A 48 -4.98 -25.44 -25.52
N ILE A 49 -4.71 -26.60 -26.13
CA ILE A 49 -3.70 -27.55 -25.65
C ILE A 49 -2.32 -26.92 -25.72
N TYR A 50 -2.01 -26.21 -26.80
CA TYR A 50 -0.79 -25.43 -26.92
C TYR A 50 -0.65 -24.44 -25.76
N ARG A 51 -1.68 -23.62 -25.52
CA ARG A 51 -1.67 -22.60 -24.45
C ARG A 51 -1.51 -23.20 -23.07
N LEU A 52 -2.11 -24.37 -22.80
CA LEU A 52 -1.98 -25.09 -21.54
C LEU A 52 -0.58 -25.69 -21.36
N ALA A 53 -0.04 -26.36 -22.39
CA ALA A 53 1.30 -26.93 -22.33
C ALA A 53 2.37 -25.84 -22.16
N ALA A 54 2.22 -24.70 -22.83
CA ALA A 54 3.06 -23.52 -22.60
C ALA A 54 2.87 -22.96 -21.18
N GLY A 55 1.63 -22.90 -20.69
CA GLY A 55 1.31 -22.51 -19.31
C GLY A 55 2.00 -23.35 -18.24
N LEU A 56 2.05 -24.67 -18.43
CA LEU A 56 2.76 -25.60 -17.54
C LEU A 56 4.26 -25.33 -17.50
N TRP A 57 4.86 -25.04 -18.66
CA TRP A 57 6.28 -24.65 -18.72
C TRP A 57 6.56 -23.39 -17.89
N TYR A 58 5.73 -22.36 -18.06
CA TYR A 58 5.87 -21.12 -17.29
C TYR A 58 5.64 -21.34 -15.79
N MET A 59 4.69 -22.20 -15.42
CA MET A 59 4.45 -22.56 -14.02
C MET A 59 5.67 -23.26 -13.42
N GLU A 60 6.17 -24.33 -14.04
CA GLU A 60 7.36 -25.06 -13.55
C GLU A 60 8.58 -24.15 -13.43
N ARG A 61 8.78 -23.24 -14.39
CA ARG A 61 9.87 -22.24 -14.36
C ARG A 61 9.70 -21.24 -13.22
N ARG A 62 8.49 -20.70 -13.04
CA ARG A 62 8.18 -19.77 -11.95
C ARG A 62 8.36 -20.43 -10.59
N ASP A 63 7.90 -21.66 -10.41
CA ASP A 63 8.02 -22.39 -9.13
C ASP A 63 9.49 -22.61 -8.75
N LEU A 64 10.36 -22.85 -9.74
CA LEU A 64 11.80 -22.91 -9.53
C LEU A 64 12.39 -21.55 -9.09
N ILE A 65 12.00 -20.47 -9.77
CA ILE A 65 12.46 -19.11 -9.42
C ILE A 65 11.96 -18.72 -8.02
N THR A 66 10.70 -19.01 -7.71
CA THR A 66 10.10 -18.78 -6.38
C THR A 66 10.82 -19.59 -5.31
N SER A 67 11.15 -20.85 -5.59
CA SER A 67 11.94 -21.69 -4.65
C SER A 67 13.32 -21.09 -4.39
N LEU A 68 14.00 -20.61 -5.43
CA LEU A 68 15.27 -19.90 -5.28
C LEU A 68 15.11 -18.61 -4.47
N TYR A 69 14.08 -17.82 -4.76
CA TYR A 69 13.77 -16.59 -4.03
C TYR A 69 13.55 -16.89 -2.55
N ILE A 70 12.75 -17.90 -2.21
CA ILE A 70 12.47 -18.32 -0.83
C ILE A 70 13.78 -18.72 -0.12
N LEU A 71 14.64 -19.52 -0.76
CA LEU A 71 15.92 -19.95 -0.17
C LEU A 71 16.89 -18.77 0.06
N LEU A 72 16.94 -17.80 -0.86
CA LEU A 72 17.77 -16.61 -0.69
C LEU A 72 17.21 -15.69 0.39
N ARG A 73 15.89 -15.47 0.38
CA ARG A 73 15.16 -14.66 1.35
C ARG A 73 15.29 -15.25 2.74
N SER A 74 15.19 -16.57 2.90
CA SER A 74 15.32 -17.22 4.19
C SER A 74 16.69 -16.96 4.80
N VAL A 75 17.77 -17.07 4.03
CA VAL A 75 19.14 -16.81 4.52
C VAL A 75 19.35 -15.36 4.94
N VAL A 76 18.72 -14.40 4.24
CA VAL A 76 18.99 -12.97 4.41
C VAL A 76 18.06 -12.29 5.41
N LEU A 77 16.78 -12.64 5.41
CA LEU A 77 15.72 -11.87 6.06
C LEU A 77 15.00 -12.64 7.18
N ASP A 78 15.01 -13.97 7.16
CA ASP A 78 14.27 -14.76 8.16
C ASP A 78 15.09 -14.95 9.45
N GLN A 79 14.60 -14.35 10.53
CA GLN A 79 15.21 -14.41 11.86
C GLN A 79 14.70 -15.61 12.70
N GLY A 80 13.67 -16.33 12.23
CA GLY A 80 12.99 -17.40 12.96
C GLY A 80 13.52 -18.81 12.71
N LEU A 81 14.40 -18.98 11.73
CA LEU A 81 14.94 -20.29 11.35
C LEU A 81 16.07 -20.75 12.29
N ASP A 82 16.17 -22.07 12.46
CA ASP A 82 17.25 -22.70 13.20
C ASP A 82 18.63 -22.38 12.59
N ALA A 83 19.59 -22.04 13.45
CA ALA A 83 20.90 -21.55 13.02
C ALA A 83 21.72 -22.58 12.24
N ASP A 84 21.59 -23.88 12.57
CA ASP A 84 22.29 -24.95 11.86
C ASP A 84 21.70 -25.15 10.47
N LEU A 85 20.36 -25.13 10.36
CA LEU A 85 19.66 -25.18 9.07
C LEU A 85 20.02 -23.97 8.19
N MET A 86 20.04 -22.77 8.77
CA MET A 86 20.42 -21.54 8.08
C MET A 86 21.85 -21.62 7.53
N TYR A 87 22.79 -22.13 8.33
CA TYR A 87 24.17 -22.35 7.91
C TYR A 87 24.28 -23.37 6.79
N GLU A 88 23.51 -24.46 6.83
CA GLU A 88 23.46 -25.46 5.77
C GLU A 88 22.95 -24.85 4.45
N ILE A 89 21.84 -24.12 4.49
CA ILE A 89 21.28 -23.44 3.31
C ILE A 89 22.30 -22.45 2.74
N GLN A 90 22.92 -21.62 3.59
CA GLN A 90 23.93 -20.66 3.16
C GLN A 90 25.10 -21.34 2.44
N ASN A 91 25.65 -22.41 3.00
CA ASN A 91 26.76 -23.15 2.38
C ASN A 91 26.40 -23.70 1.00
N GLN A 92 25.18 -24.23 0.85
CA GLN A 92 24.69 -24.72 -0.44
C GLN A 92 24.53 -23.57 -1.45
N MET A 93 23.99 -22.42 -1.02
CA MET A 93 23.87 -21.24 -1.88
C MET A 93 25.25 -20.71 -2.32
N GLU A 94 26.23 -20.66 -1.42
CA GLU A 94 27.59 -20.22 -1.75
C GLU A 94 28.29 -21.14 -2.75
N ALA A 95 28.04 -22.45 -2.66
CA ALA A 95 28.52 -23.43 -3.65
C ALA A 95 27.89 -23.14 -5.03
N LEU A 96 26.57 -22.97 -5.09
CA LEU A 96 25.86 -22.64 -6.33
C LEU A 96 26.35 -21.33 -6.97
N PHE A 97 26.65 -20.31 -6.17
CA PHE A 97 27.24 -19.07 -6.68
C PHE A 97 28.63 -19.30 -7.27
N SER A 98 29.43 -20.16 -6.63
CA SER A 98 30.76 -20.51 -7.12
C SER A 98 30.69 -21.30 -8.44
N ASP A 99 29.62 -22.06 -8.66
CA ASP A 99 29.33 -22.77 -9.90
C ASP A 99 28.69 -21.89 -11.00
N GLY A 100 28.48 -20.60 -10.73
CA GLY A 100 28.05 -19.62 -11.73
C GLY A 100 26.56 -19.28 -11.73
N LEU A 101 25.80 -19.66 -10.68
CA LEU A 101 24.37 -19.34 -10.57
C LEU A 101 24.11 -17.82 -10.69
N ARG A 102 24.94 -16.97 -10.07
CA ARG A 102 24.76 -15.51 -10.14
C ARG A 102 24.94 -14.97 -11.54
N GLN A 103 25.95 -15.43 -12.28
CA GLN A 103 26.13 -15.06 -13.68
C GLN A 103 24.92 -15.50 -14.52
N ARG A 104 24.32 -16.66 -14.22
CA ARG A 104 23.10 -17.12 -14.88
C ARG A 104 21.91 -16.21 -14.57
N ILE A 105 21.72 -15.79 -13.31
CA ILE A 105 20.67 -14.83 -12.93
C ILE A 105 20.82 -13.51 -13.70
N ILE A 106 22.02 -12.92 -13.67
CA ILE A 106 22.38 -11.69 -14.42
C ILE A 106 22.02 -11.87 -15.90
N THR A 107 22.42 -12.98 -16.49
CA THR A 107 22.14 -13.28 -17.90
C THR A 107 20.63 -13.41 -18.18
N LEU A 108 19.88 -14.09 -17.31
CA LEU A 108 18.43 -14.30 -17.46
C LEU A 108 17.62 -13.02 -17.33
N VAL A 109 17.97 -12.10 -16.43
CA VAL A 109 17.30 -10.79 -16.30
C VAL A 109 17.29 -10.03 -17.63
N LYS A 110 18.37 -10.19 -18.42
CA LYS A 110 18.52 -9.61 -19.77
C LYS A 110 17.92 -10.49 -20.87
N GLU A 111 18.18 -11.79 -20.87
CA GLU A 111 17.74 -12.71 -21.94
C GLU A 111 16.22 -12.87 -21.99
N LEU A 112 15.56 -12.97 -20.83
CA LEU A 112 14.12 -13.17 -20.76
C LEU A 112 13.34 -11.99 -21.36
N ASN A 113 13.90 -10.78 -21.34
CA ASN A 113 13.31 -9.62 -22.02
C ASN A 113 13.10 -9.87 -23.54
N ARG A 114 13.92 -10.75 -24.13
CA ARG A 114 13.82 -11.09 -25.55
C ARG A 114 12.73 -12.14 -25.84
N GLU A 115 12.22 -12.82 -24.81
CA GLU A 115 11.08 -13.74 -24.95
C GLU A 115 9.74 -12.98 -25.08
N GLU A 116 9.75 -11.65 -24.95
CA GLU A 116 8.59 -10.82 -25.27
C GLU A 116 8.24 -10.91 -26.77
N PRO A 117 6.96 -10.78 -27.17
CA PRO A 117 6.55 -10.91 -28.58
C PRO A 117 7.28 -9.94 -29.53
N SER A 118 7.79 -8.83 -29.01
CA SER A 118 8.63 -7.84 -29.70
C SER A 118 10.12 -8.22 -29.76
N GLY A 119 10.58 -9.18 -28.96
CA GLY A 119 11.99 -9.47 -28.69
C GLY A 119 12.61 -10.66 -29.41
N ILE A 120 11.80 -11.56 -29.99
CA ILE A 120 12.16 -12.68 -30.90
C ILE A 120 10.90 -13.45 -31.35
N GLY A 121 9.73 -13.20 -30.75
CA GLY A 121 8.46 -13.70 -31.28
C GLY A 121 8.32 -13.35 -32.76
N ARG A 122 8.02 -14.35 -33.61
CA ARG A 122 7.54 -14.03 -34.95
C ARG A 122 6.27 -13.19 -34.75
N PRO A 123 5.90 -12.25 -35.65
CA PRO A 123 4.63 -11.52 -35.55
C PRO A 123 3.37 -12.42 -35.51
N SER A 124 3.53 -13.74 -35.64
CA SER A 124 2.52 -14.79 -35.49
C SER A 124 2.63 -15.62 -34.20
N SER A 125 3.51 -15.28 -33.25
CA SER A 125 3.69 -16.00 -31.98
C SER A 125 2.50 -15.81 -31.07
N GLU A 126 2.18 -16.84 -30.28
CA GLU A 126 1.03 -16.77 -29.39
C GLU A 126 1.29 -15.81 -28.21
N CYS A 127 0.46 -14.77 -28.10
CA CYS A 127 0.59 -13.74 -27.05
C CYS A 127 0.07 -14.20 -25.68
N TYR A 128 -0.74 -15.26 -25.64
CA TYR A 128 -1.44 -15.70 -24.44
C TYR A 128 -1.19 -17.17 -24.14
N VAL A 129 -1.16 -17.52 -22.86
CA VAL A 129 -1.10 -18.90 -22.35
C VAL A 129 -2.26 -19.15 -21.40
N LEU A 130 -2.51 -20.40 -21.05
CA LEU A 130 -3.49 -20.75 -20.01
C LEU A 130 -2.73 -21.00 -18.70
N ASP A 131 -3.13 -20.34 -17.62
CA ASP A 131 -2.62 -20.70 -16.29
C ASP A 131 -3.21 -22.04 -15.82
N PHE A 132 -2.79 -22.51 -14.64
CA PHE A 132 -3.27 -23.78 -14.06
C PHE A 132 -4.78 -23.79 -13.76
N ARG A 133 -5.40 -22.61 -13.62
CA ARG A 133 -6.84 -22.43 -13.44
C ARG A 133 -7.58 -22.43 -14.79
N GLY A 134 -6.85 -22.35 -15.89
CA GLY A 134 -7.40 -22.24 -17.24
C GLY A 134 -7.80 -20.84 -17.63
N ALA A 135 -7.29 -19.82 -16.94
CA ALA A 135 -7.47 -18.43 -17.31
C ALA A 135 -6.43 -18.04 -18.37
N LEU A 136 -6.85 -17.20 -19.32
CA LEU A 136 -5.99 -16.69 -20.36
C LEU A 136 -5.09 -15.58 -19.77
N VAL A 137 -3.78 -15.75 -19.85
CA VAL A 137 -2.79 -14.80 -19.31
C VAL A 137 -1.84 -14.37 -20.41
N GLU A 138 -1.50 -13.08 -20.44
CA GLU A 138 -0.52 -12.56 -21.40
C GLU A 138 0.89 -13.07 -21.07
N ARG A 139 1.56 -13.65 -22.07
CA ARG A 139 2.92 -14.19 -21.95
C ARG A 139 3.91 -13.13 -21.47
N ARG A 140 3.76 -11.88 -21.93
CA ARG A 140 4.62 -10.75 -21.52
C ARG A 140 4.57 -10.53 -20.01
N ALA A 141 3.36 -10.47 -19.43
CA ALA A 141 3.18 -10.24 -18.00
C ALA A 141 3.86 -11.32 -17.14
N ILE A 142 3.81 -12.58 -17.58
CA ILE A 142 4.48 -13.71 -16.92
C ILE A 142 5.99 -13.49 -16.91
N VAL A 143 6.57 -13.23 -18.09
CA VAL A 143 8.01 -13.03 -18.26
C VAL A 143 8.51 -11.82 -17.48
N SER A 144 7.77 -10.70 -17.48
CA SER A 144 8.12 -9.52 -16.67
C SER A 144 8.14 -9.84 -15.18
N ARG A 145 7.20 -10.65 -14.68
CA ARG A 145 7.15 -11.07 -13.27
C ARG A 145 8.29 -12.02 -12.89
N GLU A 146 8.67 -12.94 -13.76
CA GLU A 146 9.85 -13.79 -13.56
C GLU A 146 11.15 -12.96 -13.53
N ARG A 147 11.28 -11.97 -14.41
CA ARG A 147 12.42 -11.03 -14.40
C ARG A 147 12.47 -10.23 -13.11
N LEU A 148 11.32 -9.80 -12.60
CA LEU A 148 11.22 -9.11 -11.31
C LEU A 148 11.75 -10.01 -10.18
N SER A 149 11.24 -11.24 -10.05
CA SER A 149 11.70 -12.19 -9.04
C SER A 149 13.20 -12.49 -9.16
N LEU A 150 13.74 -12.61 -10.39
CA LEU A 150 15.18 -12.78 -10.62
C LEU A 150 15.99 -11.53 -10.22
N SER A 151 15.46 -10.33 -10.42
CA SER A 151 16.12 -9.08 -9.98
C SER A 151 16.19 -8.98 -8.46
N HIS A 152 15.14 -9.41 -7.75
CA HIS A 152 15.15 -9.54 -6.29
C HIS A 152 16.15 -10.62 -5.83
N CYS A 153 16.18 -11.78 -6.51
CA CYS A 153 17.18 -12.82 -6.24
C CYS A 153 18.61 -12.30 -6.43
N LEU A 154 18.86 -11.45 -7.43
CA LEU A 154 20.16 -10.83 -7.66
C LEU A 154 20.56 -9.95 -6.47
N ALA A 155 19.66 -9.09 -5.99
CA ALA A 155 19.90 -8.24 -4.83
C ALA A 155 20.16 -9.05 -3.54
N LEU A 156 19.35 -10.07 -3.26
CA LEU A 156 19.54 -10.97 -2.12
C LEU A 156 20.86 -11.75 -2.22
N SER A 157 21.24 -12.20 -3.42
CA SER A 157 22.50 -12.95 -3.62
C SER A 157 23.75 -12.14 -3.28
N ALA A 158 23.69 -10.80 -3.39
CA ALA A 158 24.78 -9.90 -3.05
C ALA A 158 25.02 -9.80 -1.54
N LEU A 159 24.00 -10.12 -0.72
CA LEU A 159 24.08 -10.12 0.74
C LEU A 159 24.69 -11.39 1.31
N ILE A 160 24.47 -12.52 0.65
CA ILE A 160 25.06 -13.80 1.05
C ILE A 160 26.56 -13.81 0.71
N LYS A 161 26.90 -13.43 -0.53
CA LYS A 161 28.29 -13.37 -0.99
C LYS A 161 28.47 -12.14 -1.88
N LEU A 162 29.48 -11.33 -1.60
CA LEU A 162 29.73 -10.12 -2.39
C LEU A 162 30.02 -10.45 -3.87
N MET A 163 29.63 -9.52 -4.75
CA MET A 163 29.84 -9.67 -6.19
C MET A 163 31.31 -9.48 -6.56
N GLY A 164 31.81 -10.30 -7.49
CA GLY A 164 33.15 -10.15 -8.03
C GLY A 164 33.24 -9.01 -9.07
N PRO A 165 34.47 -8.55 -9.43
CA PRO A 165 34.68 -7.45 -10.38
C PRO A 165 33.94 -7.60 -11.73
N LYS A 166 33.91 -8.81 -12.28
CA LYS A 166 33.20 -9.10 -13.54
C LYS A 166 31.68 -8.98 -13.36
N GLU A 167 31.15 -9.58 -12.30
CA GLU A 167 29.72 -9.56 -12.02
C GLU A 167 29.22 -8.12 -11.81
N VAL A 168 29.99 -7.28 -11.12
CA VAL A 168 29.67 -5.85 -10.95
C VAL A 168 29.60 -5.11 -12.30
N LYS A 169 30.56 -5.34 -13.20
CA LYS A 169 30.54 -4.73 -14.55
C LYS A 169 29.34 -5.20 -15.37
N ASP A 170 29.02 -6.49 -15.31
CA ASP A 170 27.90 -7.07 -16.04
C ASP A 170 26.56 -6.53 -15.51
N THR A 171 26.38 -6.48 -14.18
CA THR A 171 25.20 -5.88 -13.53
C THR A 171 25.07 -4.39 -13.85
N PHE A 172 26.16 -3.63 -13.85
CA PHE A 172 26.13 -2.22 -14.25
C PHE A 172 25.72 -2.03 -15.72
N SER A 173 26.18 -2.92 -16.62
CA SER A 173 25.71 -2.91 -18.01
C SER A 173 24.21 -3.18 -18.10
N ILE A 174 23.69 -4.14 -17.34
CA ILE A 174 22.26 -4.45 -17.32
C ILE A 174 21.46 -3.29 -16.77
N LEU A 175 21.93 -2.62 -15.70
CA LEU A 175 21.25 -1.44 -15.17
C LEU A 175 21.07 -0.37 -16.24
N LYS A 176 22.10 -0.12 -17.05
CA LYS A 176 22.03 0.84 -18.15
C LYS A 176 21.06 0.42 -19.24
N ASP A 177 21.04 -0.87 -19.59
CA ASP A 177 20.11 -1.41 -20.58
C ASP A 177 18.66 -1.30 -20.07
N CYS A 178 18.38 -1.76 -18.85
CA CYS A 178 17.06 -1.63 -18.22
C CYS A 178 16.62 -0.16 -18.17
N ALA A 179 17.47 0.72 -17.63
CA ALA A 179 17.14 2.15 -17.48
C ALA A 179 16.94 2.89 -18.81
N ALA A 180 17.48 2.39 -19.93
CA ALA A 180 17.24 2.93 -21.25
C ALA A 180 15.89 2.47 -21.86
N GLU A 181 15.41 1.31 -21.43
CA GLU A 181 14.17 0.68 -21.91
C GLU A 181 12.95 1.01 -21.03
N VAL A 182 13.15 1.50 -19.80
CA VAL A 182 12.07 1.84 -18.86
C VAL A 182 11.07 2.80 -19.50
N ASN A 183 9.83 2.35 -19.60
CA ASN A 183 8.69 3.24 -19.72
C ASN A 183 8.29 3.73 -18.33
N GLU A 184 8.23 5.06 -18.09
CA GLU A 184 7.86 5.62 -16.77
C GLU A 184 6.48 5.15 -16.30
N ASN A 185 5.61 4.70 -17.22
CA ASN A 185 4.28 4.17 -16.91
C ASN A 185 4.27 2.66 -16.57
N SER A 186 5.40 1.95 -16.67
CA SER A 186 5.50 0.51 -16.43
C SER A 186 6.09 0.21 -15.04
N THR A 187 5.21 -0.12 -14.08
CA THR A 187 5.60 -0.41 -12.68
C THR A 187 6.62 -1.54 -12.58
N VAL A 188 6.40 -2.65 -13.30
CA VAL A 188 7.25 -3.85 -13.21
C VAL A 188 8.64 -3.60 -13.78
N GLU A 189 8.75 -2.86 -14.90
CA GLU A 189 10.05 -2.49 -15.49
C GLU A 189 10.88 -1.59 -14.56
N LEU A 190 10.21 -0.66 -13.87
CA LEU A 190 10.83 0.15 -12.82
C LEU A 190 11.31 -0.69 -11.65
N GLN A 191 10.48 -1.61 -11.14
CA GLN A 191 10.84 -2.53 -10.05
C GLN A 191 12.06 -3.41 -10.40
N ILE A 192 12.11 -3.96 -11.62
CA ILE A 192 13.29 -4.69 -12.13
C ILE A 192 14.52 -3.80 -12.09
N THR A 193 14.39 -2.56 -12.57
CA THR A 193 15.51 -1.59 -12.60
C THR A 193 15.99 -1.25 -11.19
N TYR A 194 15.07 -1.11 -10.22
CA TYR A 194 15.41 -0.91 -8.82
C TYR A 194 16.13 -2.11 -8.23
N GLY A 195 15.69 -3.34 -8.50
CA GLY A 195 16.39 -4.54 -8.02
C GLY A 195 17.82 -4.64 -8.53
N VAL A 196 18.04 -4.32 -9.81
CA VAL A 196 19.41 -4.25 -10.36
C VAL A 196 20.21 -3.12 -9.74
N LEU A 197 19.62 -1.92 -9.57
CA LEU A 197 20.29 -0.77 -8.92
C LEU A 197 20.74 -1.12 -7.49
N PHE A 198 19.82 -1.63 -6.67
CA PHE A 198 20.09 -1.94 -5.28
C PHE A 198 21.06 -3.11 -5.12
N SER A 199 21.11 -4.06 -6.06
CA SER A 199 22.17 -5.09 -6.04
C SER A 199 23.59 -4.49 -6.10
N LEU A 200 23.78 -3.40 -6.85
CA LEU A 200 25.05 -2.65 -6.89
C LEU A 200 25.28 -1.83 -5.62
N VAL A 201 24.25 -1.12 -5.14
CA VAL A 201 24.33 -0.32 -3.91
C VAL A 201 24.69 -1.21 -2.72
N ILE A 202 24.00 -2.34 -2.57
CA ILE A 202 24.25 -3.37 -1.55
C ILE A 202 25.70 -3.84 -1.63
N THR A 203 26.17 -4.21 -2.83
CA THR A 203 27.53 -4.70 -3.02
C THR A 203 28.57 -3.67 -2.57
N PHE A 204 28.45 -2.41 -3.00
CA PHE A 204 29.42 -1.38 -2.68
C PHE A 204 29.40 -0.98 -1.21
N VAL A 205 28.22 -0.81 -0.62
CA VAL A 205 28.10 -0.44 0.80
C VAL A 205 28.60 -1.56 1.70
N SER A 206 28.25 -2.82 1.40
CA SER A 206 28.70 -3.98 2.18
C SER A 206 30.21 -4.22 2.05
N ASP A 207 30.81 -4.03 0.86
CA ASP A 207 32.27 -4.07 0.67
C ASP A 207 32.94 -2.97 1.51
N ALA A 208 32.41 -1.75 1.46
CA ALA A 208 32.94 -0.62 2.21
C ALA A 208 32.93 -0.82 3.73
N LEU A 209 31.88 -1.47 4.26
CA LEU A 209 31.72 -1.76 5.69
C LEU A 209 32.42 -3.07 6.14
N SER A 210 32.95 -3.87 5.21
CA SER A 210 33.55 -5.17 5.54
C SER A 210 34.89 -5.03 6.27
N ASN A 211 34.93 -5.49 7.53
CA ASN A 211 36.13 -5.47 8.38
C ASN A 211 37.08 -6.67 8.16
N SER A 212 36.66 -7.70 7.41
CA SER A 212 37.40 -8.96 7.29
C SER A 212 38.65 -8.79 6.42
N HIS A 213 39.82 -9.05 7.02
CA HIS A 213 41.12 -9.09 6.34
C HIS A 213 41.30 -10.31 5.40
N GLU A 214 40.35 -11.23 5.38
CA GLU A 214 40.36 -12.41 4.52
C GLU A 214 39.29 -12.27 3.44
N LYS A 215 39.71 -11.91 2.21
CA LYS A 215 39.18 -12.38 0.91
C LYS A 215 39.78 -11.51 -0.20
N THR A 216 40.77 -12.07 -0.89
CA THR A 216 41.51 -11.50 -2.05
C THR A 216 40.66 -11.30 -3.32
N SER A 217 39.33 -11.26 -3.19
CA SER A 217 38.38 -11.20 -4.31
C SER A 217 37.40 -10.03 -4.22
N LEU A 218 37.61 -9.09 -3.29
CA LEU A 218 36.73 -7.93 -3.09
C LEU A 218 36.98 -6.86 -4.15
N PRO A 219 35.93 -6.22 -4.72
CA PRO A 219 36.07 -5.10 -5.65
C PRO A 219 36.98 -3.97 -5.13
N SER A 220 36.93 -3.68 -3.82
CA SER A 220 37.77 -2.68 -3.15
C SER A 220 39.28 -2.98 -3.20
N SER A 221 39.67 -4.25 -3.30
CA SER A 221 41.07 -4.71 -3.22
C SER A 221 41.81 -4.73 -4.56
N ASP A 222 41.08 -4.67 -5.68
CA ASP A 222 41.65 -4.69 -7.04
C ASP A 222 41.79 -3.27 -7.60
N SER A 223 43.03 -2.77 -7.67
CA SER A 223 43.33 -1.44 -8.22
C SER A 223 43.03 -1.29 -9.71
N SER A 224 43.14 -2.38 -10.50
CA SER A 224 42.84 -2.36 -11.93
C SER A 224 41.34 -2.19 -12.14
N PHE A 225 40.55 -2.99 -11.40
CA PHE A 225 39.11 -2.85 -11.40
C PHE A 225 38.65 -1.44 -11.00
N ARG A 226 39.22 -0.87 -9.92
CA ARG A 226 38.85 0.48 -9.47
C ARG A 226 39.07 1.54 -10.55
N HIS A 227 40.19 1.50 -11.26
CA HIS A 227 40.49 2.44 -12.34
C HIS A 227 39.52 2.27 -13.52
N GLU A 228 39.36 1.04 -14.00
CA GLU A 228 38.48 0.74 -15.13
C GLU A 228 37.00 1.06 -14.83
N PHE A 229 36.53 0.72 -13.63
CA PHE A 229 35.15 0.95 -13.23
C PHE A 229 34.88 2.43 -12.95
N HIS A 230 35.84 3.17 -12.38
CA HIS A 230 35.71 4.62 -12.25
C HIS A 230 35.56 5.29 -13.62
N GLU A 231 36.39 4.92 -14.62
CA GLU A 231 36.23 5.44 -15.99
C GLU A 231 34.88 5.05 -16.61
N LEU A 232 34.35 3.87 -16.29
CA LEU A 232 33.06 3.41 -16.79
C LEU A 232 31.89 4.21 -16.21
N VAL A 233 31.91 4.46 -14.90
CA VAL A 233 30.86 5.18 -14.17
C VAL A 233 30.89 6.68 -14.43
N MET A 234 32.07 7.26 -14.72
CA MET A 234 32.21 8.68 -15.04
C MET A 234 31.77 9.05 -16.46
N LYS A 235 31.54 8.06 -17.34
CA LYS A 235 30.95 8.32 -18.67
C LYS A 235 29.49 8.74 -18.52
N THR A 236 29.13 9.83 -19.18
CA THR A 236 27.73 10.27 -19.31
C THR A 236 26.94 9.27 -20.14
N CYS A 237 25.73 8.98 -19.68
CA CYS A 237 24.77 8.14 -20.38
C CYS A 237 23.87 8.97 -21.29
N ASN A 238 23.36 8.33 -22.34
CA ASN A 238 22.34 8.92 -23.20
C ASN A 238 20.98 8.75 -22.51
N GLY A 239 20.32 9.85 -22.15
CA GLY A 239 19.01 9.85 -21.50
C GLY A 239 19.05 10.30 -20.04
N THR A 240 18.12 11.18 -19.67
CA THR A 240 18.04 11.78 -18.32
C THR A 240 17.76 10.76 -17.23
N THR A 241 16.92 9.77 -17.51
CA THR A 241 16.53 8.72 -16.56
C THR A 241 17.67 7.75 -16.30
N ALA A 242 18.33 7.25 -17.35
CA ALA A 242 19.52 6.41 -17.23
C ALA A 242 20.66 7.12 -16.49
N GLU A 243 20.89 8.40 -16.79
CA GLU A 243 21.90 9.21 -16.10
C GLU A 243 21.57 9.40 -14.61
N GLY A 244 20.29 9.51 -14.24
CA GLY A 244 19.83 9.54 -12.85
C GLY A 244 20.17 8.26 -12.09
N PHE A 245 19.86 7.09 -12.67
CA PHE A 245 20.22 5.78 -12.07
C PHE A 245 21.73 5.63 -11.90
N VAL A 246 22.52 6.01 -12.90
CA VAL A 246 23.98 6.02 -12.79
C VAL A 246 24.46 7.04 -11.74
N GLY A 247 23.75 8.15 -11.55
CA GLY A 247 23.98 9.10 -10.45
C GLY A 247 23.91 8.44 -9.07
N VAL A 248 22.95 7.53 -8.84
CA VAL A 248 22.85 6.76 -7.58
C VAL A 248 24.01 5.77 -7.45
N VAL A 249 24.39 5.10 -8.55
CA VAL A 249 25.58 4.23 -8.57
C VAL A 249 26.85 5.03 -8.25
N ARG A 250 26.99 6.25 -8.77
CA ARG A 250 28.10 7.16 -8.44
C ARG A 250 28.15 7.48 -6.97
N LEU A 251 27.01 7.72 -6.33
CA LEU A 251 26.93 7.96 -4.88
C LEU A 251 27.45 6.75 -4.09
N ALA A 252 26.99 5.55 -4.40
CA ALA A 252 27.46 4.32 -3.76
C ALA A 252 28.94 4.02 -4.02
N TRP A 253 29.39 4.23 -5.26
CA TRP A 253 30.80 4.11 -5.64
C TRP A 253 31.70 5.10 -4.88
N THR A 254 31.24 6.34 -4.71
CA THR A 254 31.97 7.39 -3.98
C THR A 254 32.16 7.00 -2.52
N VAL A 255 31.12 6.45 -1.87
CA VAL A 255 31.21 5.95 -0.49
C VAL A 255 32.24 4.82 -0.37
N LEU A 256 32.26 3.88 -1.32
CA LEU A 256 33.28 2.83 -1.34
C LEU A 256 34.71 3.42 -1.50
N LEU A 257 34.90 4.39 -2.39
CA LEU A 257 36.21 5.04 -2.57
C LEU A 257 36.68 5.76 -1.31
N MET A 258 35.78 6.47 -0.62
CA MET A 258 36.07 7.19 0.64
C MET A 258 36.53 6.22 1.73
N LEU A 259 35.74 5.20 2.05
CA LEU A 259 36.04 4.26 3.14
C LEU A 259 37.26 3.37 2.85
N THR A 260 37.53 3.06 1.57
CA THR A 260 38.73 2.31 1.20
C THR A 260 40.01 3.16 1.22
N GLN A 261 39.91 4.48 1.03
CA GLN A 261 41.06 5.38 1.13
C GLN A 261 41.59 5.44 2.57
N ASP A 262 40.71 5.55 3.57
CA ASP A 262 41.10 5.61 4.98
C ASP A 262 41.82 4.34 5.47
N ARG A 263 41.44 3.17 4.92
CA ARG A 263 42.11 1.90 5.22
C ARG A 263 43.55 1.86 4.69
N ASN A 264 43.81 2.52 3.56
CA ASN A 264 45.11 2.55 2.91
C ASN A 264 46.02 3.67 3.45
N SER A 265 45.46 4.82 3.85
CA SER A 265 46.21 5.91 4.47
C SER A 265 46.77 5.54 5.85
N ALA A 266 46.12 4.60 6.56
CA ALA A 266 46.63 4.01 7.78
C ALA A 266 47.80 3.01 7.56
N ARG A 267 48.06 2.56 6.32
CA ARG A 267 49.03 1.51 6.00
C ARG A 267 50.26 1.97 5.22
N ASP A 268 50.20 3.00 4.38
CA ASP A 268 51.32 3.39 3.51
C ASP A 268 51.60 4.90 3.43
N SER A 269 52.86 5.27 3.69
CA SER A 269 53.43 6.62 3.54
C SER A 269 53.79 6.99 2.08
N VAL A 270 52.98 6.56 1.10
CA VAL A 270 53.26 6.80 -0.33
C VAL A 270 52.47 8.00 -0.86
N ILE A 271 53.19 9.09 -1.14
CA ILE A 271 52.68 10.44 -1.39
C ILE A 271 51.97 10.61 -2.76
N ASN A 272 52.14 9.69 -3.73
CA ASN A 272 51.65 9.87 -5.10
C ASN A 272 50.33 9.15 -5.43
N ALA A 273 49.97 8.07 -4.72
CA ALA A 273 48.72 7.33 -4.96
C ALA A 273 47.51 7.99 -4.27
N SER A 274 47.73 8.65 -3.13
CA SER A 274 46.71 9.37 -2.36
C SER A 274 46.13 10.58 -3.11
N SER A 275 46.93 11.27 -3.93
CA SER A 275 46.48 12.46 -4.67
C SER A 275 45.43 12.15 -5.74
N ARG A 276 45.53 11.00 -6.43
CA ARG A 276 44.62 10.65 -7.53
C ARG A 276 43.28 10.11 -7.00
N ALA A 277 43.32 9.31 -5.93
CA ALA A 277 42.10 8.82 -5.30
C ALA A 277 41.22 9.97 -4.78
N VAL A 278 41.83 11.01 -4.20
CA VAL A 278 41.13 12.21 -3.76
C VAL A 278 40.52 12.98 -4.94
N THR A 279 41.25 13.15 -6.05
CA THR A 279 40.68 13.81 -7.24
C THR A 279 39.50 13.05 -7.83
N ASP A 280 39.59 11.72 -7.86
CA ASP A 280 38.52 10.86 -8.36
C ASP A 280 37.25 11.01 -7.50
N ILE A 281 37.39 11.03 -6.16
CA ILE A 281 36.28 11.27 -5.22
C ILE A 281 35.64 12.64 -5.45
N TRP A 282 36.43 13.71 -5.52
CA TRP A 282 35.90 15.07 -5.74
C TRP A 282 35.19 15.20 -7.07
N SER A 283 35.72 14.59 -8.14
CA SER A 283 35.07 14.60 -9.45
C SER A 283 33.70 13.89 -9.43
N CYS A 284 33.58 12.77 -8.69
CA CYS A 284 32.29 12.12 -8.50
C CYS A 284 31.32 13.01 -7.70
N LEU A 285 31.78 13.61 -6.60
CA LEU A 285 30.97 14.50 -5.76
C LEU A 285 30.43 15.70 -6.54
N ASP A 286 31.25 16.30 -7.41
CA ASP A 286 30.83 17.40 -8.26
C ASP A 286 29.70 16.97 -9.20
N ILE A 287 29.84 15.83 -9.89
CA ILE A 287 28.79 15.31 -10.78
C ILE A 287 27.51 14.96 -10.00
N ILE A 288 27.63 14.31 -8.84
CA ILE A 288 26.50 13.94 -7.97
C ILE A 288 25.70 15.18 -7.58
N CYS A 289 26.37 16.26 -7.16
CA CYS A 289 25.71 17.52 -6.79
C CYS A 289 25.17 18.28 -8.01
N CYS A 290 25.92 18.32 -9.12
CA CYS A 290 25.52 19.00 -10.35
C CYS A 290 24.29 18.36 -11.00
N LEU A 291 24.16 17.03 -10.96
CA LEU A 291 22.99 16.29 -11.45
C LEU A 291 21.92 16.06 -10.38
N ASN A 292 22.22 16.40 -9.13
CA ASN A 292 21.36 16.21 -7.97
C ASN A 292 20.81 14.80 -7.86
N ALA A 293 21.74 13.83 -7.74
CA ALA A 293 21.39 12.44 -7.57
C ALA A 293 20.53 12.18 -6.32
N PHE A 294 20.61 13.06 -5.30
CA PHE A 294 19.75 13.00 -4.10
C PHE A 294 18.28 13.19 -4.46
N LYS A 295 17.98 14.21 -5.28
CA LYS A 295 16.61 14.46 -5.78
C LYS A 295 16.11 13.28 -6.61
N PHE A 296 16.95 12.74 -7.50
CA PHE A 296 16.58 11.59 -8.32
C PHE A 296 16.25 10.35 -7.45
N LEU A 297 17.11 10.01 -6.50
CA LEU A 297 16.88 8.88 -5.59
C LEU A 297 15.59 9.06 -4.78
N ARG A 298 15.29 10.28 -4.32
CA ARG A 298 14.04 10.58 -3.62
C ARG A 298 12.82 10.47 -4.55
N GLU A 299 12.75 11.32 -5.57
CA GLU A 299 11.51 11.54 -6.34
C GLU A 299 11.25 10.45 -7.37
N ARG A 300 12.30 9.96 -8.04
CA ARG A 300 12.17 9.00 -9.15
C ARG A 300 12.34 7.55 -8.72
N VAL A 301 12.88 7.29 -7.54
CA VAL A 301 13.01 5.92 -6.99
C VAL A 301 12.11 5.77 -5.77
N MET A 302 12.44 6.36 -4.62
CA MET A 302 11.77 6.07 -3.34
C MET A 302 10.30 6.52 -3.26
N GLN A 303 9.94 7.62 -3.94
CA GLN A 303 8.58 8.15 -4.01
C GLN A 303 7.75 7.60 -5.18
N ALA A 304 8.36 6.83 -6.08
CA ALA A 304 7.65 6.23 -7.18
C ALA A 304 6.70 5.13 -6.69
N ALA A 305 5.50 5.03 -7.26
CA ALA A 305 4.54 3.96 -6.94
C ALA A 305 5.17 2.57 -7.07
N ALA A 306 6.01 2.38 -8.09
CA ALA A 306 6.76 1.14 -8.30
C ALA A 306 7.65 0.73 -7.12
N TYR A 307 8.23 1.68 -6.39
CA TYR A 307 9.03 1.38 -5.20
C TYR A 307 8.14 1.23 -3.96
N GLN A 308 7.14 2.09 -3.80
CA GLN A 308 6.27 2.08 -2.62
C GLN A 308 5.36 0.85 -2.54
N ASN A 309 5.00 0.28 -3.69
CA ASN A 309 4.07 -0.84 -3.81
C ASN A 309 4.77 -2.16 -4.22
N ASP A 310 6.10 -2.26 -4.09
CA ASP A 310 6.82 -3.54 -4.23
C ASP A 310 6.69 -4.39 -2.95
N ASP A 311 7.29 -5.58 -2.91
CA ASP A 311 7.32 -6.47 -1.75
C ASP A 311 7.88 -5.76 -0.50
N ASP A 312 7.14 -5.77 0.62
CA ASP A 312 7.46 -4.99 1.82
C ASP A 312 8.85 -5.30 2.38
N ASP A 313 9.28 -6.57 2.35
CA ASP A 313 10.60 -6.96 2.85
C ASP A 313 11.73 -6.50 1.92
N ILE A 314 11.48 -6.49 0.61
CA ILE A 314 12.41 -5.94 -0.37
C ILE A 314 12.52 -4.41 -0.20
N VAL A 315 11.40 -3.71 0.01
CA VAL A 315 11.38 -2.26 0.27
C VAL A 315 12.11 -1.94 1.57
N TYR A 316 11.89 -2.71 2.63
CA TYR A 316 12.60 -2.60 3.91
C TYR A 316 14.12 -2.76 3.71
N MET A 317 14.53 -3.82 3.00
CA MET A 317 15.94 -4.08 2.70
C MET A 317 16.59 -2.94 1.90
N TYR A 318 15.95 -2.48 0.82
CA TYR A 318 16.46 -1.37 -0.01
C TYR A 318 16.56 -0.07 0.80
N THR A 319 15.56 0.23 1.62
CA THR A 319 15.57 1.42 2.48
C THR A 319 16.66 1.33 3.54
N GLY A 320 16.89 0.15 4.13
CA GLY A 320 18.01 -0.10 5.05
C GLY A 320 19.38 0.09 4.40
N TYR A 321 19.55 -0.25 3.12
CA TYR A 321 20.80 0.02 2.38
C TYR A 321 20.94 1.46 1.92
N ALA A 322 19.84 2.14 1.59
CA ALA A 322 19.84 3.60 1.38
C ALA A 322 20.25 4.33 2.66
N HIS A 323 19.75 3.89 3.82
CA HIS A 323 20.18 4.38 5.13
C HIS A 323 21.69 4.20 5.33
N LYS A 324 22.22 2.97 5.19
CA LYS A 324 23.66 2.69 5.35
C LYS A 324 24.51 3.53 4.39
N LEU A 325 24.08 3.66 3.14
CA LEU A 325 24.72 4.52 2.14
C LEU A 325 24.80 5.97 2.64
N MET A 326 23.68 6.52 3.11
CA MET A 326 23.63 7.89 3.59
C MET A 326 24.42 8.09 4.89
N MET A 327 24.46 7.13 5.81
CA MET A 327 25.27 7.23 7.02
C MET A 327 26.76 7.24 6.71
N CYS A 328 27.23 6.36 5.82
CA CYS A 328 28.62 6.40 5.36
C CYS A 328 28.94 7.73 4.65
N PHE A 329 28.00 8.26 3.87
CA PHE A 329 28.17 9.55 3.20
C PHE A 329 28.19 10.72 4.19
N LEU A 330 27.32 10.77 5.21
CA LEU A 330 27.22 11.89 6.14
C LEU A 330 28.32 11.89 7.22
N SER A 331 28.88 10.72 7.55
CA SER A 331 29.92 10.58 8.58
C SER A 331 31.32 10.93 8.08
N HIS A 332 31.62 10.74 6.78
CA HIS A 332 32.96 10.90 6.24
C HIS A 332 33.42 12.38 6.16
N PRO A 333 34.70 12.71 6.44
CA PRO A 333 35.18 14.10 6.43
C PRO A 333 35.09 14.80 5.06
N THR A 334 35.48 14.12 3.97
CA THR A 334 35.50 14.73 2.62
C THR A 334 34.10 15.08 2.11
N SER A 335 33.10 14.27 2.41
CA SER A 335 31.71 14.57 2.08
C SER A 335 31.18 15.71 2.94
N ARG A 336 31.55 15.81 4.23
CA ARG A 336 31.19 16.96 5.08
C ARG A 336 31.71 18.28 4.52
N ASP A 337 32.94 18.31 3.99
CA ASP A 337 33.48 19.49 3.31
C ASP A 337 32.63 19.87 2.08
N LYS A 338 32.21 18.88 1.28
CA LYS A 338 31.32 19.10 0.14
C LYS A 338 29.93 19.57 0.58
N ILE A 339 29.36 18.98 1.63
CA ILE A 339 28.07 19.36 2.22
C ILE A 339 28.12 20.81 2.68
N LYS A 340 29.23 21.24 3.29
CA LYS A 340 29.44 22.62 3.69
C LYS A 340 29.44 23.56 2.48
N GLU A 341 30.16 23.21 1.42
CA GLU A 341 30.18 23.98 0.16
C GLU A 341 28.77 24.15 -0.43
N ILE A 342 27.97 23.08 -0.50
CA ILE A 342 26.61 23.15 -1.06
C ILE A 342 25.62 23.85 -0.11
N LYS A 343 25.80 23.72 1.21
CA LYS A 343 25.00 24.45 2.22
C LYS A 343 25.22 25.95 2.07
N GLU A 344 26.48 26.40 2.06
CA GLU A 344 26.81 27.83 1.88
C GLU A 344 26.26 28.38 0.56
N LYS A 345 26.34 27.62 -0.53
CA LYS A 345 25.72 28.00 -1.81
C LYS A 345 24.19 28.11 -1.71
N ALA A 346 23.52 27.19 -1.02
CA ALA A 346 22.07 27.22 -0.85
C ALA A 346 21.59 28.37 0.05
N MET A 347 22.35 28.72 1.09
CA MET A 347 22.05 29.85 1.98
C MET A 347 22.25 31.21 1.31
N ASN A 348 23.24 31.30 0.41
CA ASN A 348 23.54 32.52 -0.36
C ASN A 348 22.66 32.67 -1.61
N ALA A 349 21.90 31.65 -1.99
CA ALA A 349 20.96 31.74 -3.10
C ALA A 349 19.82 32.70 -2.74
N LEU A 350 19.56 33.69 -3.60
CA LEU A 350 18.42 34.60 -3.44
C LEU A 350 17.13 33.76 -3.45
N SER A 351 16.26 34.01 -2.47
CA SER A 351 14.91 33.43 -2.50
C SER A 351 14.23 33.88 -3.79
N PRO A 352 13.71 32.96 -4.63
CA PRO A 352 12.99 33.37 -5.83
C PRO A 352 11.82 34.27 -5.41
N TYR A 353 11.78 35.49 -5.95
CA TYR A 353 10.65 36.38 -5.79
C TYR A 353 9.47 35.73 -6.54
N SER A 354 8.57 35.06 -5.83
CA SER A 354 7.35 34.52 -6.41
C SER A 354 6.43 35.70 -6.78
N LEU A 355 6.26 35.97 -8.07
CA LEU A 355 5.07 36.70 -8.52
C LEU A 355 3.83 35.87 -8.15
N PRO A 356 2.70 36.49 -7.78
CA PRO A 356 1.47 35.77 -7.52
C PRO A 356 1.11 34.94 -8.76
N TRP A 357 1.04 33.61 -8.60
CA TRP A 357 0.69 32.69 -9.67
C TRP A 357 -0.75 32.93 -10.13
N ASP A 358 -0.91 33.51 -11.32
CA ASP A 358 -2.13 33.37 -12.10
C ASP A 358 -2.04 32.02 -12.86
N HIS A 359 -2.57 30.95 -12.28
CA HIS A 359 -2.66 29.64 -12.92
C HIS A 359 -3.79 29.60 -13.96
N ARG A 360 -3.68 30.41 -15.00
CA ARG A 360 -4.32 30.18 -16.29
C ARG A 360 -3.24 30.15 -17.37
N GLU A 361 -2.57 29.01 -17.50
CA GLU A 361 -1.88 28.71 -18.76
C GLU A 361 -2.80 27.85 -19.63
N ASP A 362 -3.23 28.45 -20.74
CA ASP A 362 -3.79 27.75 -21.89
C ASP A 362 -2.79 26.67 -22.35
N PRO A 363 -3.21 25.43 -22.65
CA PRO A 363 -2.30 24.32 -22.99
C PRO A 363 -1.56 24.45 -24.34
N ASN A 364 -1.54 25.63 -24.98
CA ASN A 364 -1.13 25.80 -26.37
C ASN A 364 0.03 26.78 -26.61
N ILE A 365 0.80 27.19 -25.60
CA ILE A 365 2.00 28.00 -25.83
C ILE A 365 3.25 27.14 -25.63
N SER A 366 3.84 26.78 -26.77
CA SER A 366 5.14 26.11 -26.89
C SER A 366 6.25 26.86 -26.15
N GLY A 367 7.14 26.08 -25.54
CA GLY A 367 8.18 26.53 -24.63
C GLY A 367 9.09 27.63 -25.16
N GLU A 368 9.38 28.57 -24.27
CA GLU A 368 10.72 29.01 -23.88
C GLU A 368 10.50 30.08 -22.78
N GLN A 369 11.16 29.92 -21.63
CA GLN A 369 11.10 30.77 -20.42
C GLN A 369 10.13 30.38 -19.29
N ILE A 370 10.03 29.09 -18.98
CA ILE A 370 9.73 28.66 -17.60
C ILE A 370 11.06 28.69 -16.83
N GLY A 371 11.14 29.47 -15.75
CA GLY A 371 12.35 29.61 -14.94
C GLY A 371 12.91 28.24 -14.54
N GLN A 372 14.18 27.99 -14.84
CA GLN A 372 14.85 26.74 -14.48
C GLN A 372 14.63 26.45 -12.98
N PRO A 373 14.22 25.24 -12.58
CA PRO A 373 14.20 24.87 -11.17
C PRO A 373 15.65 24.98 -10.67
N THR A 374 15.88 25.86 -9.70
CA THR A 374 17.19 26.06 -9.10
C THR A 374 17.66 24.73 -8.51
N ASN A 375 18.74 24.18 -9.07
CA ASN A 375 19.30 22.94 -8.57
C ASN A 375 19.87 23.16 -7.15
N GLN A 376 19.15 22.69 -6.13
CA GLN A 376 19.52 22.83 -4.71
C GLN A 376 19.86 21.47 -4.08
N PRO A 377 21.07 20.93 -4.29
CA PRO A 377 21.44 19.61 -3.79
C PRO A 377 21.44 19.51 -2.26
N PHE A 378 21.64 20.62 -1.53
CA PHE A 378 21.55 20.62 -0.07
C PHE A 378 20.11 20.37 0.42
N VAL A 379 19.11 21.02 -0.20
CA VAL A 379 17.69 20.78 0.12
C VAL A 379 17.33 19.33 -0.19
N SER A 380 17.69 18.85 -1.38
CA SER A 380 17.42 17.46 -1.78
C SER A 380 18.12 16.42 -0.91
N LEU A 381 19.29 16.75 -0.34
CA LEU A 381 19.96 15.90 0.64
C LEU A 381 19.15 15.80 1.95
N LEU A 382 18.68 16.92 2.50
CA LEU A 382 17.85 16.92 3.72
C LEU A 382 16.56 16.13 3.51
N GLU A 383 15.92 16.33 2.36
CA GLU A 383 14.69 15.65 2.00
C GLU A 383 14.88 14.16 1.76
N LEU A 384 15.96 13.74 1.12
CA LEU A 384 16.29 12.31 0.94
C LEU A 384 16.53 11.63 2.28
N VAL A 385 17.27 12.27 3.18
CA VAL A 385 17.49 11.75 4.54
C VAL A 385 16.13 11.63 5.25
N GLY A 386 15.27 12.64 5.14
CA GLY A 386 13.92 12.60 5.70
C GLY A 386 13.07 11.44 5.15
N GLU A 387 13.09 11.20 3.83
CA GLU A 387 12.36 10.12 3.18
C GLU A 387 12.76 8.72 3.71
N ILE A 388 14.06 8.50 3.96
CA ILE A 388 14.55 7.23 4.53
C ILE A 388 13.95 6.99 5.92
N TYR A 389 13.99 7.99 6.79
CA TYR A 389 13.48 7.85 8.17
C TYR A 389 11.96 7.98 8.28
N GLN A 390 11.29 8.54 7.27
CA GLN A 390 9.83 8.49 7.17
C GLN A 390 9.36 7.05 6.93
N LYS A 391 10.07 6.29 6.09
CA LYS A 391 9.78 4.88 5.82
C LYS A 391 10.18 3.99 6.99
N GLU A 392 11.36 4.22 7.57
CA GLU A 392 11.90 3.40 8.67
C GLU A 392 12.25 4.26 9.91
N PRO A 393 11.25 4.69 10.72
CA PRO A 393 11.46 5.54 11.90
C PRO A 393 12.36 4.92 12.97
N GLU A 394 12.42 3.59 13.03
CA GLU A 394 13.19 2.85 14.04
C GLU A 394 14.71 3.06 13.88
N LEU A 395 15.18 3.34 12.66
CA LEU A 395 16.60 3.58 12.36
C LEU A 395 17.17 4.85 13.00
N VAL A 396 16.32 5.71 13.60
CA VAL A 396 16.75 6.89 14.35
C VAL A 396 17.40 6.51 15.69
N HIS A 397 17.02 5.37 16.26
CA HIS A 397 17.50 4.94 17.58
C HIS A 397 19.01 4.64 17.56
N GLY A 398 19.75 5.22 18.51
CA GLY A 398 21.20 5.00 18.65
C GLY A 398 22.09 5.64 17.56
N ASN A 399 21.53 6.43 16.66
CA ASN A 399 22.27 7.00 15.53
C ASN A 399 22.85 8.40 15.83
N GLU A 400 23.99 8.45 16.52
CA GLU A 400 24.64 9.71 16.89
C GLU A 400 25.25 10.48 15.70
N GLU A 401 25.60 9.78 14.62
CA GLU A 401 26.13 10.39 13.40
C GLU A 401 25.08 11.21 12.67
N LEU A 402 23.84 10.69 12.61
CA LEU A 402 22.68 11.42 12.11
C LEU A 402 22.44 12.70 12.93
N TRP A 403 22.42 12.60 14.26
CA TRP A 403 22.19 13.78 15.12
C TRP A 403 23.31 14.82 15.00
N THR A 404 24.55 14.38 14.81
CA THR A 404 25.67 15.28 14.50
C THR A 404 25.42 16.05 13.21
N PHE A 405 24.94 15.37 12.17
CA PHE A 405 24.56 16.02 10.91
C PHE A 405 23.38 16.97 11.08
N VAL A 406 22.34 16.58 11.84
CA VAL A 406 21.14 17.40 12.09
C VAL A 406 21.50 18.70 12.80
N VAL A 407 22.34 18.64 13.85
CA VAL A 407 22.80 19.84 14.56
C VAL A 407 23.55 20.78 13.61
N TYR A 408 24.46 20.24 12.79
CA TYR A 408 25.18 21.01 11.79
C TYR A 408 24.25 21.61 10.71
N ALA A 409 23.27 20.84 10.24
CA ALA A 409 22.35 21.25 9.19
C ALA A 409 21.46 22.43 9.62
N GLY A 410 21.01 22.44 10.88
CA GLY A 410 20.09 23.43 11.44
C GLY A 410 20.67 24.83 11.71
N GLU A 411 21.99 25.01 11.58
CA GLU A 411 22.63 26.30 11.86
C GLU A 411 22.38 27.35 10.75
N ASP A 412 21.96 28.55 11.16
CA ASP A 412 21.95 29.81 10.40
C ASP A 412 21.19 29.77 9.05
N HIS A 413 19.98 29.21 9.03
CA HIS A 413 19.08 29.29 7.87
C HIS A 413 18.71 30.74 7.50
N THR A 414 19.09 31.18 6.29
CA THR A 414 18.76 32.50 5.72
C THR A 414 17.70 32.42 4.61
N ASN A 415 17.38 31.23 4.14
CA ASN A 415 16.47 30.96 3.03
C ASN A 415 15.32 30.05 3.49
N THR A 416 14.08 30.44 3.21
CA THR A 416 12.86 29.69 3.52
C THR A 416 12.90 28.25 3.03
N GLN A 417 13.40 27.99 1.81
CA GLN A 417 13.44 26.62 1.26
C GLN A 417 14.34 25.70 2.09
N THR A 418 15.49 26.22 2.55
CA THR A 418 16.39 25.45 3.43
C THR A 418 15.80 25.22 4.81
N LEU A 419 15.09 26.21 5.35
CA LEU A 419 14.41 26.10 6.64
C LEU A 419 13.27 25.08 6.58
N VAL A 420 12.43 25.14 5.54
CA VAL A 420 11.33 24.21 5.31
C VAL A 420 11.85 22.78 5.16
N ALA A 421 12.90 22.57 4.37
CA ALA A 421 13.51 21.25 4.21
C ALA A 421 14.11 20.70 5.52
N PHE A 422 14.73 21.56 6.33
CA PHE A 422 15.27 21.18 7.63
C PHE A 422 14.18 20.84 8.64
N LEU A 423 13.12 21.66 8.73
CA LEU A 423 11.97 21.36 9.57
C LEU A 423 11.24 20.09 9.10
N GLY A 424 11.15 19.87 7.79
CA GLY A 424 10.66 18.62 7.21
C GLY A 424 11.46 17.41 7.69
N LEU A 425 12.80 17.49 7.65
CA LEU A 425 13.68 16.48 8.23
C LEU A 425 13.38 16.26 9.72
N LEU A 426 13.30 17.32 10.54
CA LEU A 426 12.97 17.19 11.96
C LEU A 426 11.61 16.51 12.20
N SER A 427 10.60 16.81 11.37
CA SER A 427 9.28 16.19 11.45
C SER A 427 9.37 14.68 11.21
N THR A 428 10.10 14.25 10.18
CA THR A 428 10.32 12.81 9.91
C THR A 428 11.08 12.12 11.04
N LEU A 429 12.12 12.75 11.60
CA LEU A 429 12.90 12.21 12.72
C LEU A 429 12.11 12.13 14.03
N ALA A 430 11.03 12.92 14.17
CA ALA A 430 10.10 12.86 15.31
C ALA A 430 9.04 11.75 15.18
N SER A 431 9.21 10.79 14.26
CA SER A 431 8.28 9.67 14.05
C SER A 431 8.47 8.49 15.03
N SER A 432 9.39 8.61 15.99
CA SER A 432 9.59 7.66 17.09
C SER A 432 9.59 8.39 18.44
N ASP A 433 9.45 7.66 19.55
CA ASP A 433 9.44 8.24 20.90
C ASP A 433 10.77 8.92 21.26
N VAL A 434 11.90 8.25 20.98
CA VAL A 434 13.25 8.78 21.18
C VAL A 434 13.51 9.96 20.24
N GLY A 435 13.08 9.85 18.99
CA GLY A 435 13.19 10.93 18.00
C GLY A 435 12.42 12.18 18.41
N ALA A 436 11.16 12.02 18.82
CA ALA A 436 10.30 13.11 19.29
C ALA A 436 10.89 13.84 20.50
N ALA A 437 11.42 13.10 21.48
CA ALA A 437 12.07 13.70 22.65
C ALA A 437 13.32 14.50 22.25
N LYS A 438 14.21 13.94 21.42
CA LYS A 438 15.41 14.65 20.93
C LYS A 438 15.04 15.90 20.12
N VAL A 439 14.06 15.83 19.22
CA VAL A 439 13.60 17.00 18.44
C VAL A 439 12.99 18.08 19.34
N TYR A 440 12.17 17.68 20.32
CA TYR A 440 11.64 18.60 21.32
C TYR A 440 12.76 19.33 22.06
N GLU A 441 13.76 18.60 22.56
CA GLU A 441 14.93 19.17 23.25
C GLU A 441 15.77 20.07 22.34
N LEU A 442 15.95 19.72 21.06
CA LEU A 442 16.71 20.51 20.09
C LEU A 442 16.07 21.88 19.84
N LEU A 443 14.74 21.93 19.69
CA LEU A 443 13.99 23.17 19.42
C LEU A 443 13.67 23.97 20.70
N GLN A 444 13.71 23.32 21.86
CA GLN A 444 13.61 23.97 23.17
C GLN A 444 14.96 24.55 23.61
N GLY A 445 16.05 23.81 23.35
CA GLY A 445 17.41 24.21 23.61
C GLY A 445 17.77 25.41 22.74
N LYS A 446 18.47 26.40 23.28
CA LYS A 446 18.97 27.56 22.52
C LYS A 446 20.14 27.20 21.59
N ILE A 447 20.11 25.99 21.03
CA ILE A 447 21.14 25.43 20.14
C ILE A 447 21.13 26.22 18.83
N TYR A 448 19.94 26.45 18.27
CA TYR A 448 19.78 27.29 17.09
C TYR A 448 19.43 28.73 17.48
N ARG A 449 19.98 29.70 16.75
CA ARG A 449 19.75 31.12 17.02
C ARG A 449 18.37 31.60 16.55
N SER A 450 17.89 31.07 15.43
CA SER A 450 16.66 31.51 14.75
C SER A 450 15.51 30.51 14.80
N VAL A 451 15.80 29.23 15.09
CA VAL A 451 14.83 28.13 14.99
C VAL A 451 14.50 27.60 16.39
N GLY A 452 13.26 27.72 16.84
CA GLY A 452 12.82 27.15 18.12
C GLY A 452 11.31 27.23 18.34
N TRP A 453 10.81 26.62 19.41
CA TRP A 453 9.36 26.59 19.73
C TRP A 453 8.79 27.99 19.98
N ASN A 454 9.54 28.85 20.68
CA ASN A 454 9.11 30.24 20.91
C ASN A 454 8.92 30.99 19.58
N THR A 455 9.80 30.76 18.59
CA THR A 455 9.66 31.36 17.27
C THR A 455 8.31 31.03 16.64
N LEU A 456 7.87 29.77 16.72
CA LEU A 456 6.56 29.35 16.20
C LEU A 456 5.41 30.10 16.88
N PHE A 457 5.32 30.06 18.21
CA PHE A 457 4.20 30.65 18.95
C PHE A 457 4.21 32.20 18.91
N ASP A 458 5.40 32.82 18.89
CA ASP A 458 5.55 34.26 18.70
C ASP A 458 5.08 34.66 17.29
N CYS A 459 5.44 33.91 16.25
CA CYS A 459 4.95 34.17 14.89
C CYS A 459 3.43 34.08 14.78
N LEU A 460 2.80 33.05 15.35
CA LEU A 460 1.34 32.92 15.37
C LEU A 460 0.67 34.14 16.04
N SER A 461 1.23 34.57 17.18
CA SER A 461 0.74 35.73 17.94
C SER A 461 0.91 37.05 17.17
N ILE A 462 2.04 37.24 16.48
CA ILE A 462 2.31 38.42 15.65
C ILE A 462 1.29 38.52 14.51
N TYR A 463 1.01 37.40 13.83
CA TYR A 463 0.02 37.37 12.76
C TYR A 463 -1.40 37.61 13.28
N GLU A 464 -1.79 37.01 14.41
CA GLU A 464 -3.06 37.29 15.08
C GLU A 464 -3.23 38.79 15.35
N GLU A 465 -2.23 39.44 15.97
CA GLU A 465 -2.28 40.87 16.26
C GLU A 465 -2.40 41.72 14.99
N LYS A 466 -1.69 41.34 13.92
CA LYS A 466 -1.72 42.06 12.64
C LYS A 466 -3.12 41.99 12.02
N PHE A 467 -3.74 40.82 11.99
CA PHE A 467 -5.11 40.66 11.52
C PHE A 467 -6.10 41.43 12.41
N LYS A 468 -6.01 41.28 13.73
CA LYS A 468 -6.87 41.99 14.69
C LYS A 468 -6.82 43.50 14.55
N LYS A 469 -5.62 44.08 14.39
CA LYS A 469 -5.43 45.53 14.12
C LYS A 469 -6.12 45.94 12.82
N SER A 470 -6.04 45.11 11.78
CA SER A 470 -6.66 45.36 10.47
C SER A 470 -8.20 45.31 10.50
N LEU A 471 -8.81 44.41 11.29
CA LEU A 471 -10.28 44.39 11.46
C LEU A 471 -10.79 45.61 12.23
N GLN A 472 -9.97 46.15 13.14
CA GLN A 472 -10.33 47.31 13.95
C GLN A 472 -10.22 48.63 13.17
N SER A 473 -9.37 48.71 12.15
CA SER A 473 -9.32 49.83 11.20
C SER A 473 -10.33 49.63 10.07
N SER A 474 -11.49 50.28 10.18
CA SER A 474 -12.65 50.19 9.27
C SER A 474 -12.43 50.57 7.79
N THR A 475 -11.17 50.78 7.37
CA THR A 475 -10.77 51.13 5.99
C THR A 475 -9.68 50.23 5.38
N SER A 476 -9.13 49.26 6.13
CA SER A 476 -8.06 48.37 5.62
C SER A 476 -8.59 46.98 5.29
N MET A 477 -8.33 46.50 4.07
CA MET A 477 -8.46 45.09 3.74
C MET A 477 -7.52 44.25 4.62
N LEU A 478 -7.89 43.00 4.90
CA LEU A 478 -7.01 42.08 5.61
C LEU A 478 -5.67 41.98 4.87
N PRO A 479 -4.53 41.96 5.59
CA PRO A 479 -3.24 41.82 4.95
C PRO A 479 -3.11 40.44 4.29
N ASP A 480 -2.38 40.37 3.18
CA ASP A 480 -2.01 39.10 2.58
C ASP A 480 -1.05 38.34 3.50
N PHE A 481 -1.16 37.01 3.50
CA PHE A 481 -0.25 36.12 4.21
C PHE A 481 0.94 35.79 3.28
N PRO A 482 2.19 36.16 3.63
CA PRO A 482 3.34 35.85 2.79
C PRO A 482 3.54 34.34 2.63
N GLU A 483 3.70 33.88 1.38
CA GLU A 483 3.81 32.45 1.06
C GLU A 483 5.00 31.77 1.75
N GLY A 484 6.16 32.44 1.81
CA GLY A 484 7.33 31.88 2.49
C GLY A 484 7.12 31.69 4.00
N ASP A 485 6.39 32.60 4.64
CA ASP A 485 6.07 32.50 6.07
C ASP A 485 5.04 31.40 6.31
N ALA A 486 4.04 31.26 5.43
CA ALA A 486 3.06 30.19 5.51
C ALA A 486 3.72 28.81 5.37
N GLN A 487 4.62 28.63 4.40
CA GLN A 487 5.37 27.38 4.23
C GLN A 487 6.25 27.06 5.44
N ALA A 488 6.93 28.05 6.02
CA ALA A 488 7.72 27.86 7.24
C ALA A 488 6.84 27.44 8.43
N LEU A 489 5.68 28.09 8.62
CA LEU A 489 4.73 27.73 9.67
C LEU A 489 4.16 26.33 9.48
N VAL A 490 3.80 25.94 8.25
CA VAL A 490 3.35 24.56 7.94
C VAL A 490 4.42 23.55 8.35
N ALA A 491 5.69 23.80 8.00
CA ALA A 491 6.78 22.90 8.35
C ALA A 491 6.97 22.80 9.88
N TYR A 492 6.89 23.92 10.61
CA TYR A 492 6.92 23.92 12.07
C TYR A 492 5.75 23.14 12.68
N LEU A 493 4.55 23.32 12.15
CA LEU A 493 3.34 22.64 12.59
C LEU A 493 3.42 21.13 12.34
N ALA A 494 4.04 20.70 11.25
CA ALA A 494 4.34 19.29 11.00
C ALA A 494 5.33 18.71 12.02
N VAL A 495 6.34 19.48 12.45
CA VAL A 495 7.23 19.07 13.56
C VAL A 495 6.45 18.98 14.87
N LEU A 496 5.65 20.01 15.20
CA LEU A 496 4.83 20.03 16.41
C LEU A 496 3.89 18.82 16.48
N GLN A 497 3.20 18.53 15.38
CA GLN A 497 2.31 17.39 15.25
C GLN A 497 3.06 16.09 15.60
N LYS A 498 4.18 15.80 14.93
CA LYS A 498 4.93 14.55 15.13
C LYS A 498 5.51 14.42 16.53
N VAL A 499 6.04 15.51 17.08
CA VAL A 499 6.57 15.55 18.45
C VAL A 499 5.47 15.23 19.47
N VAL A 500 4.27 15.77 19.30
CA VAL A 500 3.15 15.51 20.21
C VAL A 500 2.59 14.10 20.03
N GLU A 501 2.44 13.63 18.78
CA GLU A 501 1.93 12.29 18.45
C GLU A 501 2.79 11.17 19.07
N ASN A 502 4.12 11.27 18.91
CA ASN A 502 5.04 10.19 19.25
C ASN A 502 5.78 10.41 20.59
N GLY A 503 5.70 11.61 21.18
CA GLY A 503 6.35 11.90 22.45
C GLY A 503 5.90 10.98 23.59
N ASN A 504 6.79 10.73 24.56
CA ASN A 504 6.50 9.88 25.70
C ASN A 504 5.24 10.39 26.44
N PRO A 505 4.19 9.55 26.67
CA PRO A 505 2.93 9.97 27.28
C PRO A 505 3.06 10.65 28.66
N SER A 506 4.13 10.37 29.41
CA SER A 506 4.39 10.98 30.71
C SER A 506 4.99 12.38 30.61
N GLU A 507 5.78 12.64 29.57
CA GLU A 507 6.52 13.88 29.38
C GLU A 507 5.74 14.88 28.54
N ARG A 508 5.14 14.42 27.43
CA ARG A 508 4.44 15.27 26.45
C ARG A 508 3.30 16.10 27.03
N ARG A 509 2.70 15.63 28.13
CA ARG A 509 1.66 16.36 28.89
C ARG A 509 2.14 17.70 29.46
N LYS A 510 3.45 17.92 29.58
CA LYS A 510 4.06 19.12 30.17
C LYS A 510 4.71 20.03 29.14
N TRP A 511 4.87 19.58 27.89
CA TRP A 511 5.66 20.28 26.87
C TRP A 511 4.98 21.54 26.37
N PHE A 512 3.68 21.48 26.08
CA PHE A 512 2.91 22.61 25.53
C PHE A 512 1.66 22.86 26.38
N PRO A 513 1.77 23.67 27.45
CA PRO A 513 0.64 23.92 28.36
C PRO A 513 -0.40 24.90 27.79
N ASP A 514 -0.01 25.76 26.84
CA ASP A 514 -0.91 26.70 26.16
C ASP A 514 -0.95 26.35 24.66
N ILE A 515 -2.12 25.92 24.21
CA ILE A 515 -2.38 25.54 22.81
C ILE A 515 -3.33 26.52 22.11
N GLU A 516 -3.87 27.52 22.82
CA GLU A 516 -4.83 28.47 22.27
C GLU A 516 -4.31 29.21 21.01
N PRO A 517 -3.03 29.63 20.93
CA PRO A 517 -2.51 30.31 19.74
C PRO A 517 -2.68 29.54 18.42
N LEU A 518 -2.78 28.20 18.46
CA LEU A 518 -3.00 27.37 17.28
C LEU A 518 -4.39 27.59 16.65
N PHE A 519 -5.38 28.04 17.44
CA PHE A 519 -6.77 28.18 16.98
C PHE A 519 -7.06 29.57 16.40
N LYS A 520 -6.34 30.59 16.87
CA LYS A 520 -6.73 31.99 16.65
C LYS A 520 -6.68 32.44 15.18
N LEU A 521 -5.87 31.76 14.36
CA LEU A 521 -5.76 32.05 12.93
C LEU A 521 -6.87 31.39 12.07
N LEU A 522 -7.60 30.40 12.59
CA LEU A 522 -8.55 29.60 11.81
C LEU A 522 -9.74 30.44 11.28
N SER A 523 -10.17 31.44 12.05
CA SER A 523 -11.31 32.30 11.73
C SER A 523 -11.06 33.33 10.60
N TYR A 524 -9.82 33.51 10.14
CA TYR A 524 -9.49 34.55 9.15
C TYR A 524 -9.51 34.01 7.71
N GLU A 525 -10.16 34.74 6.81
CA GLU A 525 -10.28 34.36 5.38
C GLU A 525 -8.94 34.38 4.63
N ASN A 526 -8.05 35.33 4.92
CA ASN A 526 -6.77 35.50 4.23
C ASN A 526 -5.69 34.48 4.64
N VAL A 527 -5.96 33.61 5.63
CA VAL A 527 -5.04 32.54 6.01
C VAL A 527 -5.20 31.39 4.99
N PRO A 528 -4.13 30.95 4.32
CA PRO A 528 -4.23 29.91 3.29
C PRO A 528 -4.87 28.61 3.81
N PRO A 529 -5.74 27.95 3.03
CA PRO A 529 -6.40 26.70 3.45
C PRO A 529 -5.42 25.60 3.89
N TYR A 530 -4.29 25.46 3.21
CA TYR A 530 -3.27 24.47 3.58
C TYR A 530 -2.61 24.77 4.95
N LEU A 531 -2.49 26.05 5.33
CA LEU A 531 -1.95 26.45 6.64
C LEU A 531 -2.99 26.21 7.74
N LYS A 532 -4.27 26.49 7.48
CA LYS A 532 -5.37 26.07 8.37
C LYS A 532 -5.41 24.56 8.53
N GLY A 533 -5.19 23.83 7.42
CA GLY A 533 -4.99 22.39 7.39
C GLY A 533 -3.92 21.93 8.37
N ALA A 534 -2.73 22.50 8.27
CA ALA A 534 -1.61 22.20 9.16
C ALA A 534 -1.93 22.53 10.64
N LEU A 535 -2.57 23.67 10.92
CA LEU A 535 -2.98 24.04 12.29
C LEU A 535 -3.91 22.98 12.89
N ARG A 536 -4.96 22.57 12.16
CA ARG A 536 -5.91 21.55 12.64
C ARG A 536 -5.26 20.18 12.79
N ASN A 537 -4.34 19.79 11.91
CA ASN A 537 -3.58 18.54 12.05
C ASN A 537 -2.70 18.56 13.31
N SER A 538 -2.00 19.67 13.59
CA SER A 538 -1.24 19.81 14.84
C SER A 538 -2.15 19.82 16.08
N ILE A 539 -3.32 20.47 16.01
CA ILE A 539 -4.31 20.46 17.09
C ILE A 539 -4.82 19.03 17.35
N THR A 540 -5.04 18.25 16.30
CA THR A 540 -5.51 16.86 16.39
C THR A 540 -4.57 15.99 17.24
N ALA A 541 -3.26 16.21 17.16
CA ALA A 541 -2.28 15.49 17.98
C ALA A 541 -2.51 15.67 19.49
N PHE A 542 -3.04 16.82 19.93
CA PHE A 542 -3.31 17.11 21.35
C PHE A 542 -4.52 16.36 21.92
N VAL A 543 -5.44 15.90 21.07
CA VAL A 543 -6.68 15.22 21.48
C VAL A 543 -6.39 13.98 22.35
N LYS A 544 -5.38 13.19 21.96
CA LYS A 544 -4.99 11.94 22.65
C LYS A 544 -3.98 12.15 23.79
N VAL A 545 -3.60 13.38 24.12
CA VAL A 545 -2.59 13.66 25.15
C VAL A 545 -3.17 13.56 26.55
N SER A 546 -4.33 14.17 26.79
CA SER A 546 -5.05 14.08 28.06
C SER A 546 -6.54 14.43 27.89
N PRO A 547 -7.44 13.91 28.75
CA PRO A 547 -8.86 14.30 28.71
C PRO A 547 -9.07 15.82 28.88
N GLN A 548 -8.24 16.49 29.69
CA GLN A 548 -8.33 17.93 29.90
C GLN A 548 -7.99 18.71 28.63
N LEU A 549 -6.96 18.28 27.89
CA LEU A 549 -6.61 18.90 26.61
C LEU A 549 -7.68 18.61 25.56
N LYS A 550 -8.26 17.41 25.52
CA LYS A 550 -9.40 17.10 24.66
C LYS A 550 -10.56 18.09 24.88
N ASP A 551 -10.95 18.29 26.14
CA ASP A 551 -12.05 19.20 26.47
C ASP A 551 -11.70 20.66 26.15
N ALA A 552 -10.45 21.06 26.34
CA ALA A 552 -9.95 22.38 25.93
C ALA A 552 -9.98 22.55 24.40
N VAL A 553 -9.54 21.54 23.63
CA VAL A 553 -9.62 21.54 22.16
C VAL A 553 -11.07 21.68 21.72
N TRP A 554 -12.02 20.99 22.35
CA TRP A 554 -13.44 21.12 22.03
C TRP A 554 -13.95 22.55 22.27
N SER A 555 -13.63 23.14 23.43
CA SER A 555 -13.99 24.52 23.76
C SER A 555 -13.39 25.54 22.78
N TYR A 556 -12.14 25.36 22.37
CA TYR A 556 -11.49 26.26 21.42
C TYR A 556 -12.00 26.07 19.98
N LEU A 557 -12.34 24.84 19.60
CA LEU A 557 -12.99 24.56 18.32
C LEU A 557 -14.35 25.28 18.23
N GLU A 558 -15.16 25.20 19.29
CA GLU A 558 -16.45 25.92 19.39
C GLU A 558 -16.27 27.45 19.37
N GLN A 559 -15.18 27.96 19.91
CA GLN A 559 -14.89 29.39 20.01
C GLN A 559 -14.31 30.00 18.72
N TYR A 560 -13.44 29.27 18.03
CA TYR A 560 -12.62 29.83 16.94
C TYR A 560 -12.92 29.26 15.55
N ASP A 561 -13.46 28.05 15.45
CA ASP A 561 -13.54 27.31 14.18
C ASP A 561 -14.99 26.91 13.79
N LEU A 562 -15.87 26.66 14.76
CA LEU A 562 -17.28 26.30 14.57
C LEU A 562 -18.34 27.43 14.65
N PRO A 563 -18.09 28.67 15.13
CA PRO A 563 -19.19 29.65 15.24
C PRO A 563 -19.50 30.27 13.86
N VAL A 564 -20.77 30.41 13.47
CA VAL A 564 -21.79 31.17 14.21
C VAL A 564 -23.10 30.38 14.43
N VAL A 565 -23.35 29.97 15.67
CA VAL A 565 -24.71 29.70 16.17
C VAL A 565 -25.39 31.04 16.45
N THR A 566 -26.49 31.27 15.72
CA THR A 566 -27.58 32.23 15.97
C THR A 566 -27.25 33.72 15.97
N VAL A 567 -27.62 34.39 14.89
CA VAL A 567 -28.17 35.75 14.99
C VAL A 567 -29.35 35.68 15.99
N PRO A 568 -29.44 36.57 17.01
CA PRO A 568 -30.65 36.71 17.81
C PRO A 568 -31.87 36.86 16.88
N PRO A 569 -33.02 36.23 17.21
CA PRO A 569 -34.21 36.33 16.35
C PRO A 569 -34.61 37.81 16.24
N GLY A 570 -34.37 38.41 15.07
CA GLY A 570 -34.72 39.81 14.79
C GLY A 570 -33.70 40.65 13.99
N GLN A 571 -32.51 40.14 13.66
CA GLN A 571 -31.54 40.89 12.83
C GLN A 571 -31.22 40.14 11.52
N HIS A 572 -31.82 40.56 10.40
CA HIS A 572 -31.33 40.16 9.08
C HIS A 572 -30.06 40.95 8.76
N ALA A 573 -28.89 40.35 8.98
CA ALA A 573 -27.65 40.84 8.40
C ALA A 573 -27.31 39.97 7.19
N ALA A 574 -27.34 40.58 6.01
CA ALA A 574 -26.88 40.01 4.74
C ALA A 574 -25.34 40.00 4.69
N THR A 575 -24.70 39.39 5.70
CA THR A 575 -23.24 39.27 5.80
C THR A 575 -22.92 37.79 5.69
N GLN A 576 -22.26 37.37 4.60
CA GLN A 576 -21.80 35.98 4.44
C GLN A 576 -20.93 35.63 5.66
N VAL A 577 -21.36 34.62 6.42
CA VAL A 577 -20.59 34.09 7.55
C VAL A 577 -19.50 33.21 6.96
N TYR A 578 -18.25 33.49 7.31
CA TYR A 578 -17.12 32.63 6.96
C TYR A 578 -17.17 31.39 7.87
N ASP A 579 -17.75 30.30 7.37
CA ASP A 579 -17.83 29.00 8.02
C ASP A 579 -17.15 27.90 7.16
N MET A 580 -17.08 26.67 7.68
CA MET A 580 -16.51 25.54 6.93
C MET A 580 -17.22 25.25 5.59
N ARG A 581 -18.50 25.64 5.43
CA ARG A 581 -19.20 25.49 4.14
C ARG A 581 -18.73 26.53 3.13
N PHE A 582 -18.52 27.77 3.56
CA PHE A 582 -17.93 28.81 2.74
C PHE A 582 -16.50 28.44 2.36
N GLU A 583 -15.70 27.98 3.31
CA GLU A 583 -14.32 27.55 3.05
C GLU A 583 -14.27 26.41 2.00
N LEU A 584 -15.07 25.37 2.17
CA LEU A 584 -15.17 24.25 1.22
C LEU A 584 -15.62 24.69 -0.18
N ASN A 585 -16.69 25.48 -0.28
CA ASN A 585 -17.37 25.72 -1.56
C ASN A 585 -16.84 26.97 -2.31
N GLU A 586 -16.34 27.97 -1.61
CA GLU A 586 -15.87 29.23 -2.22
C GLU A 586 -14.35 29.37 -2.23
N VAL A 587 -13.63 28.76 -1.27
CA VAL A 587 -12.17 28.89 -1.19
C VAL A 587 -11.47 27.66 -1.77
N GLU A 588 -11.73 26.47 -1.22
CA GLU A 588 -11.07 25.23 -1.62
C GLU A 588 -11.53 24.75 -2.99
N ALA A 589 -12.84 24.78 -3.28
CA ALA A 589 -13.36 24.36 -4.58
C ALA A 589 -12.84 25.20 -5.77
N ARG A 590 -12.47 26.47 -5.57
CA ARG A 590 -11.84 27.29 -6.61
C ARG A 590 -10.39 26.89 -6.89
N ARG A 591 -9.73 26.32 -5.88
CA ARG A 591 -8.33 25.84 -5.97
C ARG A 591 -8.24 24.37 -6.33
N GLU A 592 -9.36 23.65 -6.34
CA GLU A 592 -9.43 22.20 -6.54
C GLU A 592 -8.57 21.41 -5.53
N SER A 593 -8.32 22.01 -4.36
CA SER A 593 -7.50 21.43 -3.29
C SER A 593 -8.20 21.64 -1.94
N TYR A 594 -8.31 20.56 -1.16
CA TYR A 594 -9.19 20.46 0.02
C TYR A 594 -8.49 20.19 1.39
N PRO A 595 -7.28 20.72 1.66
CA PRO A 595 -6.51 20.39 2.86
C PRO A 595 -7.16 20.85 4.17
N SER A 596 -7.90 21.97 4.13
CA SER A 596 -8.61 22.54 5.26
C SER A 596 -9.81 21.68 5.64
N THR A 597 -10.64 21.27 4.67
CA THR A 597 -11.77 20.37 4.93
C THR A 597 -11.30 19.00 5.43
N ILE A 598 -10.28 18.40 4.80
CA ILE A 598 -9.73 17.10 5.24
C ILE A 598 -9.26 17.17 6.69
N SER A 599 -8.47 18.19 7.04
CA SER A 599 -7.96 18.36 8.41
C SER A 599 -9.08 18.59 9.44
N PHE A 600 -10.14 19.31 9.07
CA PHE A 600 -11.30 19.54 9.94
C PHE A 600 -12.02 18.22 10.23
N LEU A 601 -12.25 17.39 9.21
CA LEU A 601 -12.84 16.07 9.39
C LEU A 601 -11.99 15.17 10.28
N ASN A 602 -10.68 15.15 10.07
CA ASN A 602 -9.74 14.37 10.89
C ASN A 602 -9.77 14.80 12.36
N LEU A 603 -9.79 16.11 12.63
CA LEU A 603 -9.89 16.67 13.97
C LEU A 603 -11.22 16.28 14.66
N VAL A 604 -12.34 16.46 13.96
CA VAL A 604 -13.66 16.07 14.46
C VAL A 604 -13.72 14.56 14.73
N ASN A 605 -13.23 13.74 13.80
CA ASN A 605 -13.23 12.29 13.95
C ASN A 605 -12.43 11.86 15.19
N ALA A 606 -11.25 12.45 15.40
CA ALA A 606 -10.44 12.20 16.59
C ALA A 606 -11.17 12.60 17.89
N LEU A 607 -11.87 13.74 17.90
CA LEU A 607 -12.62 14.22 19.06
C LEU A 607 -13.82 13.33 19.39
N ILE A 608 -14.55 12.88 18.37
CA ILE A 608 -15.70 11.97 18.54
C ILE A 608 -15.23 10.59 19.00
N ALA A 609 -14.13 10.06 18.44
CA ALA A 609 -13.59 8.74 18.81
C ALA A 609 -13.20 8.67 20.30
N GLU A 610 -12.71 9.77 20.87
CA GLU A 610 -12.34 9.89 22.29
C GLU A 610 -13.52 10.32 23.20
N GLU A 611 -14.74 10.32 22.68
CA GLU A 611 -15.92 10.66 23.46
C GLU A 611 -16.37 9.52 24.37
N ARG A 612 -16.38 9.78 25.67
CA ARG A 612 -16.77 8.79 26.69
C ARG A 612 -18.27 8.79 26.97
N ASN A 613 -18.95 9.91 26.74
CA ASN A 613 -20.38 10.02 26.99
C ASN A 613 -21.20 9.68 25.74
N ILE A 614 -21.52 8.40 25.58
CA ILE A 614 -22.28 7.85 24.44
C ILE A 614 -23.81 7.99 24.66
N SER A 615 -24.25 8.52 25.82
CA SER A 615 -25.68 8.57 26.18
C SER A 615 -26.54 9.38 25.22
N ASP A 616 -25.97 10.44 24.64
CA ASP A 616 -26.64 11.33 23.68
C ASP A 616 -26.65 10.77 22.24
N LYS A 617 -26.03 9.60 22.00
CA LYS A 617 -26.02 8.89 20.71
C LYS A 617 -25.64 9.78 19.50
N GLY A 618 -24.78 10.77 19.74
CA GLY A 618 -24.29 11.70 18.74
C GLY A 618 -25.25 12.83 18.35
N ARG A 619 -26.37 13.08 19.06
CA ARG A 619 -27.29 14.20 18.73
C ARG A 619 -26.59 15.56 18.77
N ARG A 620 -25.71 15.79 19.76
CA ARG A 620 -24.86 17.00 19.84
C ARG A 620 -23.99 17.22 18.61
N PHE A 621 -23.72 16.18 17.84
CA PHE A 621 -22.90 16.22 16.63
C PHE A 621 -23.72 16.19 15.34
N MET A 622 -25.05 16.25 15.42
CA MET A 622 -25.93 16.17 14.24
C MET A 622 -25.60 17.25 13.19
N GLY A 623 -25.27 18.47 13.62
CA GLY A 623 -24.87 19.55 12.71
C GLY A 623 -23.61 19.20 11.92
N ILE A 624 -22.61 18.62 12.59
CA ILE A 624 -21.37 18.17 11.95
C ILE A 624 -21.63 16.98 11.05
N PHE A 625 -22.39 15.97 11.52
CA PHE A 625 -22.76 14.81 10.70
C PHE A 625 -23.44 15.24 9.40
N LYS A 626 -24.38 16.20 9.44
CA LYS A 626 -25.02 16.74 8.23
C LYS A 626 -24.04 17.43 7.29
N PHE A 627 -23.09 18.19 7.82
CA PHE A 627 -22.03 18.77 7.00
C PHE A 627 -21.20 17.68 6.30
N VAL A 628 -20.75 16.65 7.04
CA VAL A 628 -20.01 15.52 6.45
C VAL A 628 -20.83 14.80 5.39
N TYR A 629 -22.09 14.49 5.68
CA TYR A 629 -22.96 13.71 4.82
C TYR A 629 -23.47 14.49 3.60
N GLU A 630 -24.01 15.70 3.78
CA GLU A 630 -24.67 16.49 2.72
C GLU A 630 -23.70 17.38 1.93
N ASP A 631 -22.79 18.07 2.62
CA ASP A 631 -21.96 19.12 2.02
C ASP A 631 -20.61 18.57 1.49
N VAL A 632 -20.04 17.59 2.19
CA VAL A 632 -18.73 16.99 1.83
C VAL A 632 -18.90 15.71 1.00
N PHE A 633 -19.42 14.64 1.62
CA PHE A 633 -19.47 13.32 0.98
C PHE A 633 -20.48 13.26 -0.16
N GLY A 634 -21.64 13.91 -0.06
CA GLY A 634 -22.62 13.91 -1.15
C GLY A 634 -22.05 14.38 -2.49
N PRO A 635 -21.39 15.57 -2.53
CA PRO A 635 -20.79 16.12 -3.74
C PRO A 635 -19.37 15.61 -4.05
N PHE A 636 -18.70 14.88 -3.16
CA PHE A 636 -17.29 14.49 -3.32
C PHE A 636 -16.97 13.90 -4.71
N PRO A 637 -17.78 12.99 -5.30
CA PRO A 637 -17.42 12.39 -6.59
C PRO A 637 -17.50 13.39 -7.76
N GLN A 638 -18.23 14.50 -7.60
CA GLN A 638 -18.43 15.52 -8.62
C GLN A 638 -17.47 16.71 -8.49
N ARG A 639 -16.69 16.78 -7.41
CA ARG A 639 -15.69 17.83 -7.20
C ARG A 639 -14.48 17.62 -8.11
N ALA A 640 -13.85 18.72 -8.51
CA ALA A 640 -12.57 18.70 -9.22
C ALA A 640 -11.43 18.65 -8.19
N TYR A 641 -10.41 17.84 -8.48
CA TYR A 641 -9.27 17.62 -7.59
C TYR A 641 -7.98 17.81 -8.37
N ALA A 642 -7.12 18.72 -7.89
CA ALA A 642 -5.80 18.96 -8.44
C ALA A 642 -4.87 17.75 -8.19
N ASP A 643 -4.96 17.14 -7.02
CA ASP A 643 -4.29 15.88 -6.67
C ASP A 643 -5.31 14.76 -6.42
N PRO A 644 -5.27 13.65 -7.18
CA PRO A 644 -6.10 12.48 -6.93
C PRO A 644 -5.93 11.86 -5.52
N ARG A 645 -4.80 12.08 -4.84
CA ARG A 645 -4.63 11.65 -3.43
C ARG A 645 -5.63 12.33 -2.52
N GLU A 646 -5.79 13.65 -2.63
CA GLU A 646 -6.71 14.43 -1.79
C GLU A 646 -8.18 13.97 -1.96
N LYS A 647 -8.56 13.53 -3.17
CA LYS A 647 -9.88 12.92 -3.40
C LYS A 647 -10.12 11.74 -2.46
N TRP A 648 -9.15 10.84 -2.36
CA TRP A 648 -9.28 9.64 -1.56
C TRP A 648 -9.07 9.91 -0.06
N GLU A 649 -8.23 10.88 0.32
CA GLU A 649 -8.13 11.35 1.70
C GLU A 649 -9.46 11.95 2.20
N LEU A 650 -10.12 12.78 1.38
CA LEU A 650 -11.43 13.35 1.71
C LEU A 650 -12.49 12.26 1.84
N ALA A 651 -12.52 11.30 0.90
CA ALA A 651 -13.45 10.18 0.95
C ALA A 651 -13.21 9.32 2.19
N LEU A 652 -11.96 9.01 2.52
CA LEU A 652 -11.58 8.25 3.72
C LEU A 652 -12.04 8.94 5.00
N ALA A 653 -11.77 10.23 5.15
CA ALA A 653 -12.18 10.97 6.35
C ALA A 653 -13.71 10.94 6.56
N CYS A 654 -14.50 10.99 5.47
CA CYS A 654 -15.95 10.81 5.54
C CYS A 654 -16.37 9.36 5.86
N LEU A 655 -15.73 8.36 5.24
CA LEU A 655 -16.03 6.95 5.48
C LEU A 655 -15.69 6.54 6.91
N GLU A 656 -14.56 6.99 7.46
CA GLU A 656 -14.20 6.80 8.86
C GLU A 656 -15.24 7.42 9.79
N HIS A 657 -15.75 8.61 9.47
CA HIS A 657 -16.83 9.25 10.21
C HIS A 657 -18.08 8.37 10.24
N PHE A 658 -18.52 7.87 9.09
CA PHE A 658 -19.70 7.00 8.98
C PHE A 658 -19.52 5.67 9.69
N HIS A 659 -18.37 5.02 9.49
CA HIS A 659 -18.02 3.77 10.14
C HIS A 659 -18.01 3.91 11.67
N MET A 660 -17.40 4.99 12.18
CA MET A 660 -17.39 5.31 13.61
C MET A 660 -18.81 5.52 14.15
N VAL A 661 -19.65 6.30 13.46
CA VAL A 661 -21.04 6.53 13.85
C VAL A 661 -21.83 5.21 13.93
N LEU A 662 -21.64 4.30 12.98
CA LEU A 662 -22.30 2.98 12.96
C LEU A 662 -21.80 2.04 14.07
N ARG A 663 -20.51 2.10 14.43
CA ARG A 663 -19.92 1.25 15.48
C ARG A 663 -20.17 1.75 16.90
N MET A 664 -20.12 3.06 17.12
CA MET A 664 -20.22 3.65 18.45
C MET A 664 -21.66 3.71 18.99
N TYR A 665 -22.64 3.92 18.10
CA TYR A 665 -24.02 4.19 18.50
C TYR A 665 -24.96 3.05 18.15
N ASP A 666 -25.69 2.57 19.15
CA ASP A 666 -26.72 1.55 19.00
C ASP A 666 -28.12 2.18 18.89
N ILE A 667 -29.03 1.49 18.19
CA ILE A 667 -30.42 1.92 17.96
C ILE A 667 -31.33 1.15 18.91
N LYS A 668 -32.01 1.87 19.83
CA LYS A 668 -32.95 1.28 20.80
C LYS A 668 -34.39 1.51 20.37
N ASP A 669 -35.32 0.70 20.91
CA ASP A 669 -36.77 0.78 20.62
C ASP A 669 -37.36 2.19 20.82
N ASP A 670 -36.93 2.90 21.88
CA ASP A 670 -37.38 4.27 22.16
C ASP A 670 -37.00 5.26 21.03
N ASP A 671 -35.83 5.06 20.42
CA ASP A 671 -35.36 5.90 19.31
C ASP A 671 -36.21 5.67 18.06
N ILE A 672 -36.57 4.40 17.82
CA ILE A 672 -37.41 3.98 16.71
C ILE A 672 -38.81 4.59 16.87
N TYR A 673 -39.37 4.55 18.08
CA TYR A 673 -40.64 5.19 18.42
C TYR A 673 -40.61 6.71 18.21
N ALA A 674 -39.54 7.38 18.63
CA ALA A 674 -39.37 8.82 18.44
C ALA A 674 -39.27 9.21 16.95
N ALA A 675 -38.57 8.39 16.16
CA ALA A 675 -38.44 8.58 14.70
C ALA A 675 -39.76 8.34 13.96
N PHE A 676 -40.57 7.38 14.39
CA PHE A 676 -41.88 7.11 13.80
C PHE A 676 -42.83 8.30 13.99
N ASN A 677 -42.86 8.86 15.21
CA ASN A 677 -43.75 9.98 15.56
C ASN A 677 -43.36 11.34 14.94
N THR A 678 -42.12 11.49 14.47
CA THR A 678 -41.64 12.71 13.80
C THR A 678 -41.89 12.73 12.29
N SER A 679 -42.42 11.65 11.70
CA SER A 679 -42.73 11.53 10.27
C SER A 679 -44.05 12.18 9.83
N GLY A 680 -44.81 12.79 10.74
CA GLY A 680 -46.01 13.60 10.42
C GLY A 680 -45.66 15.00 9.88
N PRO A 681 -46.56 15.68 9.15
CA PRO A 681 -46.26 16.96 8.53
C PRO A 681 -46.20 18.08 9.58
N SER A 682 -45.02 18.47 10.03
CA SER A 682 -44.85 19.69 10.81
C SER A 682 -43.55 20.46 10.53
N THR A 683 -43.75 21.75 10.27
CA THR A 683 -42.88 22.94 10.26
C THR A 683 -41.42 22.80 10.74
N SER A 684 -40.54 22.57 9.77
CA SER A 684 -39.33 23.34 9.41
C SER A 684 -38.34 23.92 10.43
N ASN A 685 -38.23 23.54 11.71
CA ASN A 685 -36.98 23.79 12.49
C ASN A 685 -36.84 22.98 13.81
N ALA A 686 -37.91 22.36 14.32
CA ALA A 686 -37.86 21.55 15.56
C ALA A 686 -37.38 20.10 15.38
N SER A 687 -36.92 19.71 14.18
CA SER A 687 -36.65 18.32 13.79
C SER A 687 -35.20 17.86 14.00
N VAL A 688 -34.22 18.77 14.02
CA VAL A 688 -32.78 18.41 14.04
C VAL A 688 -32.36 17.84 15.40
N GLU A 689 -32.85 18.39 16.51
CA GLU A 689 -32.54 17.93 17.88
C GLU A 689 -33.03 16.49 18.15
N LYS A 690 -34.02 16.00 17.38
CA LYS A 690 -34.58 14.65 17.51
C LYS A 690 -33.98 13.62 16.55
N GLN A 691 -33.17 14.03 15.57
CA GLN A 691 -32.53 13.11 14.63
C GLN A 691 -31.33 12.40 15.27
N LEU A 692 -31.03 11.19 14.80
CA LEU A 692 -29.87 10.41 15.23
C LEU A 692 -28.96 10.13 14.01
N PRO A 693 -27.66 10.44 14.08
CA PRO A 693 -26.75 10.26 12.94
C PRO A 693 -26.78 8.82 12.38
N VAL A 694 -26.70 7.83 13.28
CA VAL A 694 -26.72 6.40 12.93
C VAL A 694 -28.02 6.00 12.20
N LEU A 695 -29.16 6.55 12.62
CA LEU A 695 -30.45 6.21 12.02
C LEU A 695 -30.62 6.87 10.65
N GLU A 696 -30.15 8.11 10.48
CA GLU A 696 -30.21 8.80 9.18
C GLU A 696 -29.32 8.12 8.14
N LEU A 697 -28.15 7.62 8.54
CA LEU A 697 -27.27 6.87 7.64
C LEU A 697 -27.87 5.52 7.23
N VAL A 698 -28.44 4.74 8.16
CA VAL A 698 -29.08 3.46 7.84
C VAL A 698 -30.31 3.67 6.93
N LYS A 699 -31.11 4.71 7.20
CA LYS A 699 -32.24 5.11 6.35
C LYS A 699 -31.81 5.51 4.93
N ASP A 700 -30.65 6.15 4.75
CA ASP A 700 -30.11 6.47 3.43
C ASP A 700 -29.90 5.19 2.60
N PHE A 701 -29.27 4.17 3.19
CA PHE A 701 -29.05 2.87 2.56
C PHE A 701 -30.34 2.13 2.22
N MET A 702 -31.29 2.10 3.14
CA MET A 702 -32.59 1.42 2.95
C MET A 702 -33.50 2.07 1.89
N CYS A 703 -33.11 3.24 1.37
CA CYS A 703 -33.78 3.94 0.27
C CYS A 703 -32.87 4.18 -0.95
N GLY A 704 -31.63 3.67 -0.94
CA GLY A 704 -30.68 3.87 -2.03
C GLY A 704 -30.34 5.34 -2.32
N LYS A 705 -30.17 6.15 -1.28
CA LYS A 705 -29.90 7.59 -1.38
C LYS A 705 -28.40 7.88 -1.58
N VAL A 706 -27.93 9.05 -1.11
CA VAL A 706 -26.66 9.66 -1.54
C VAL A 706 -25.46 8.89 -0.98
N ALA A 707 -25.48 8.53 0.31
CA ALA A 707 -24.35 7.80 0.90
C ALA A 707 -24.23 6.40 0.29
N PHE A 708 -25.34 5.67 0.17
CA PHE A 708 -25.37 4.37 -0.52
C PHE A 708 -24.83 4.49 -1.94
N ARG A 709 -25.33 5.44 -2.74
CA ARG A 709 -24.90 5.59 -4.13
C ARG A 709 -23.40 5.88 -4.24
N ASN A 710 -22.88 6.78 -3.41
CA ASN A 710 -21.48 7.17 -3.46
C ASN A 710 -20.56 6.03 -2.98
N ILE A 711 -20.92 5.33 -1.90
CA ILE A 711 -20.19 4.14 -1.42
C ILE A 711 -20.25 3.01 -2.46
N MET A 712 -21.42 2.76 -3.03
CA MET A 712 -21.59 1.76 -4.09
C MET A 712 -20.78 2.14 -5.35
N ASN A 713 -20.63 3.42 -5.69
CA ASN A 713 -19.79 3.85 -6.80
C ASN A 713 -18.30 3.56 -6.57
N ILE A 714 -17.81 3.62 -5.32
CA ILE A 714 -16.44 3.21 -4.97
C ILE A 714 -16.29 1.71 -5.22
N ILE A 715 -17.24 0.90 -4.74
CA ILE A 715 -17.24 -0.57 -4.94
C ILE A 715 -17.37 -0.95 -6.42
N LEU A 716 -18.21 -0.23 -7.20
CA LEU A 716 -18.45 -0.49 -8.62
C LEU A 716 -17.24 -0.18 -9.53
N MET A 717 -16.16 0.42 -9.00
CA MET A 717 -14.89 0.49 -9.72
C MET A 717 -14.34 -0.91 -10.04
N GLY A 718 -14.67 -1.90 -9.19
CA GLY A 718 -14.30 -3.30 -9.37
C GLY A 718 -12.91 -3.63 -8.84
N VAL A 719 -12.73 -4.91 -8.53
CA VAL A 719 -11.49 -5.44 -7.92
C VAL A 719 -10.27 -5.35 -8.85
N ASP A 720 -10.46 -5.55 -10.15
CA ASP A 720 -9.36 -5.49 -11.13
C ASP A 720 -8.79 -4.06 -11.24
N THR A 721 -9.68 -3.06 -11.24
CA THR A 721 -9.29 -1.65 -11.19
C THR A 721 -8.56 -1.36 -9.89
N LEU A 722 -9.06 -1.85 -8.74
CA LEU A 722 -8.40 -1.65 -7.45
C LEU A 722 -6.99 -2.24 -7.45
N ILE A 723 -6.78 -3.46 -7.96
CA ILE A 723 -5.46 -4.09 -8.06
C ILE A 723 -4.50 -3.26 -8.92
N ASN A 724 -4.98 -2.78 -10.07
CA ASN A 724 -4.19 -1.92 -10.95
C ASN A 724 -3.81 -0.60 -10.27
N GLU A 725 -4.76 0.07 -9.63
CA GLU A 725 -4.51 1.34 -8.94
C GLU A 725 -3.61 1.15 -7.70
N ARG A 726 -3.78 0.06 -6.94
CA ARG A 726 -2.96 -0.30 -5.77
C ARG A 726 -1.49 -0.48 -6.10
N THR A 727 -1.18 -0.95 -7.32
CA THR A 727 0.18 -1.23 -7.79
C THR A 727 0.78 -0.04 -8.55
N THR A 728 -0.01 0.63 -9.40
CA THR A 728 0.49 1.67 -10.32
C THR A 728 0.42 3.08 -9.75
N GLN A 729 -0.49 3.34 -8.80
CA GLN A 729 -0.73 4.69 -8.30
C GLN A 729 -0.28 4.84 -6.84
N THR A 730 0.17 6.04 -6.51
CA THR A 730 0.61 6.37 -5.15
C THR A 730 -0.56 6.56 -4.17
N TYR A 731 -1.76 6.93 -4.66
CA TYR A 731 -2.98 6.94 -3.85
C TYR A 731 -3.64 5.56 -3.73
N GLY A 732 -3.10 4.52 -4.37
CA GLY A 732 -3.71 3.19 -4.43
C GLY A 732 -4.03 2.60 -3.05
N ILE A 733 -3.16 2.84 -2.07
CA ILE A 733 -3.37 2.39 -0.68
C ILE A 733 -4.51 3.14 0.03
N LEU A 734 -4.77 4.39 -0.35
CA LEU A 734 -5.90 5.17 0.18
C LEU A 734 -7.22 4.64 -0.40
N LEU A 735 -7.23 4.34 -1.70
CA LEU A 735 -8.36 3.73 -2.38
C LEU A 735 -8.67 2.33 -1.81
N GLU A 736 -7.66 1.49 -1.58
CA GLU A 736 -7.79 0.19 -0.91
C GLU A 736 -8.49 0.32 0.44
N LYS A 737 -8.04 1.25 1.29
CA LYS A 737 -8.70 1.54 2.58
C LYS A 737 -10.13 2.05 2.41
N ALA A 738 -10.42 2.86 1.38
CA ALA A 738 -11.75 3.38 1.12
C ALA A 738 -12.72 2.26 0.71
N VAL A 739 -12.25 1.31 -0.11
CA VAL A 739 -13.00 0.09 -0.45
C VAL A 739 -13.24 -0.76 0.80
N HIS A 740 -12.22 -0.98 1.61
CA HIS A 740 -12.35 -1.74 2.85
C HIS A 740 -13.43 -1.15 3.79
N LEU A 741 -13.32 0.15 4.13
CA LEU A 741 -14.31 0.83 4.97
C LEU A 741 -15.71 0.82 4.35
N SER A 742 -15.80 0.93 3.02
CA SER A 742 -17.08 0.85 2.30
C SER A 742 -17.76 -0.51 2.50
N LEU A 743 -17.01 -1.61 2.42
CA LEU A 743 -17.53 -2.96 2.65
C LEU A 743 -17.90 -3.19 4.13
N GLU A 744 -17.11 -2.69 5.08
CA GLU A 744 -17.45 -2.75 6.51
C GLU A 744 -18.75 -1.99 6.82
N ILE A 745 -18.93 -0.80 6.24
CA ILE A 745 -20.18 -0.02 6.37
C ILE A 745 -21.37 -0.82 5.82
N PHE A 746 -21.22 -1.49 4.67
CA PHE A 746 -22.27 -2.37 4.13
C PHE A 746 -22.67 -3.46 5.11
N ILE A 747 -21.70 -4.14 5.74
CA ILE A 747 -21.97 -5.18 6.74
C ILE A 747 -22.71 -4.60 7.95
N LEU A 748 -22.21 -3.49 8.52
CA LEU A 748 -22.83 -2.85 9.68
C LEU A 748 -24.27 -2.40 9.41
N VAL A 749 -24.56 -1.92 8.20
CA VAL A 749 -25.92 -1.57 7.78
C VAL A 749 -26.79 -2.82 7.64
N MET A 750 -26.30 -3.86 6.95
CA MET A 750 -27.01 -5.12 6.78
C MET A 750 -27.31 -5.81 8.12
N GLU A 751 -26.49 -5.66 9.15
CA GLU A 751 -26.80 -6.23 10.47
C GLU A 751 -28.05 -5.61 11.13
N ARG A 752 -28.46 -4.40 10.70
CA ARG A 752 -29.51 -3.59 11.35
C ARG A 752 -30.74 -3.37 10.49
N ASP A 753 -30.60 -3.41 9.16
CA ASP A 753 -31.62 -3.00 8.19
C ASP A 753 -32.94 -3.79 8.27
N VAL A 754 -32.91 -5.12 8.43
CA VAL A 754 -34.12 -5.96 8.41
C VAL A 754 -35.07 -5.57 9.55
N VAL A 755 -34.53 -5.43 10.77
CA VAL A 755 -35.31 -5.08 11.97
C VAL A 755 -35.93 -3.69 11.80
N LEU A 756 -35.18 -2.74 11.25
CA LEU A 756 -35.68 -1.37 11.04
C LEU A 756 -36.68 -1.30 9.88
N ALA A 757 -36.49 -2.07 8.81
CA ALA A 757 -37.40 -2.11 7.68
C ALA A 757 -38.78 -2.57 8.11
N ASP A 758 -38.85 -3.61 8.95
CA ASP A 758 -40.12 -4.12 9.48
C ASP A 758 -40.92 -3.04 10.22
N VAL A 759 -40.23 -2.14 10.95
CA VAL A 759 -40.88 -1.06 11.70
C VAL A 759 -41.28 0.12 10.80
N PHE A 760 -40.43 0.51 9.83
CA PHE A 760 -40.65 1.69 8.99
C PHE A 760 -41.31 1.40 7.63
N ARG A 761 -41.90 0.21 7.44
CA ARG A 761 -42.68 -0.10 6.23
C ARG A 761 -43.84 0.91 6.04
N PRO A 762 -44.17 1.27 4.78
CA PRO A 762 -43.58 0.79 3.52
C PRO A 762 -42.43 1.66 2.98
N LEU A 763 -41.99 2.69 3.71
CA LEU A 763 -41.06 3.70 3.18
C LEU A 763 -39.64 3.19 2.99
N TYR A 764 -39.22 2.22 3.80
CA TYR A 764 -37.86 1.68 3.81
C TYR A 764 -37.88 0.18 3.54
N GLN A 765 -36.89 -0.29 2.77
CA GLN A 765 -36.74 -1.69 2.41
C GLN A 765 -35.41 -2.24 2.93
N PRO A 766 -35.31 -3.54 3.23
CA PRO A 766 -34.04 -4.21 3.48
C PRO A 766 -33.07 -4.02 2.30
N LEU A 767 -31.79 -3.98 2.59
CA LEU A 767 -30.74 -3.64 1.63
C LEU A 767 -30.60 -4.71 0.53
N ASP A 768 -30.89 -5.97 0.82
CA ASP A 768 -30.94 -7.04 -0.18
C ASP A 768 -31.99 -6.77 -1.27
N ILE A 769 -33.12 -6.13 -0.93
CA ILE A 769 -34.14 -5.72 -1.91
C ILE A 769 -33.63 -4.55 -2.76
N ILE A 770 -32.98 -3.56 -2.13
CA ILE A 770 -32.40 -2.41 -2.82
C ILE A 770 -31.32 -2.86 -3.81
N LEU A 771 -30.39 -3.72 -3.37
CA LEU A 771 -29.32 -4.28 -4.21
C LEU A 771 -29.88 -5.15 -5.34
N SER A 772 -30.96 -5.90 -5.09
CA SER A 772 -31.60 -6.74 -6.12
C SER A 772 -32.22 -5.94 -7.28
N GLN A 773 -32.38 -4.62 -7.15
CA GLN A 773 -32.80 -3.76 -8.27
C GLN A 773 -31.72 -3.66 -9.36
N ASN A 774 -30.46 -3.87 -9.01
CA ASN A 774 -29.34 -3.90 -9.94
C ASN A 774 -28.36 -5.02 -9.57
N HIS A 775 -28.50 -6.18 -10.22
CA HIS A 775 -27.69 -7.37 -9.96
C HIS A 775 -26.17 -7.12 -10.00
N ARG A 776 -25.70 -6.15 -10.81
CA ARG A 776 -24.28 -5.78 -10.87
C ARG A 776 -23.74 -5.32 -9.52
N GLN A 777 -24.55 -4.69 -8.68
CA GLN A 777 -24.13 -4.25 -7.35
C GLN A 777 -23.82 -5.44 -6.44
N ILE A 778 -24.65 -6.48 -6.48
CA ILE A 778 -24.42 -7.73 -5.76
C ILE A 778 -23.12 -8.37 -6.26
N ILE A 779 -22.96 -8.50 -7.57
CA ILE A 779 -21.78 -9.13 -8.17
C ILE A 779 -20.50 -8.39 -7.75
N SER A 780 -20.46 -7.05 -7.86
CA SER A 780 -19.27 -6.29 -7.51
C SER A 780 -18.89 -6.43 -6.03
N LEU A 781 -19.85 -6.57 -5.10
CA LEU A 781 -19.55 -6.84 -3.68
C LEU A 781 -18.91 -8.23 -3.49
N LEU A 782 -19.32 -9.22 -4.28
CA LEU A 782 -18.84 -10.60 -4.20
C LEU A 782 -17.49 -10.82 -4.91
N GLU A 783 -17.20 -10.06 -5.96
CA GLU A 783 -15.93 -10.15 -6.71
C GLU A 783 -14.71 -9.75 -5.87
N PHE A 784 -14.89 -8.96 -4.80
CA PHE A 784 -13.80 -8.57 -3.90
C PHE A 784 -13.17 -9.73 -3.13
N VAL A 785 -13.76 -10.94 -3.16
CA VAL A 785 -13.09 -12.16 -2.68
C VAL A 785 -11.77 -12.42 -3.42
N ARG A 786 -11.61 -11.92 -4.66
CA ARG A 786 -10.39 -12.00 -5.46
C ARG A 786 -9.22 -11.16 -4.94
N TYR A 787 -9.46 -10.22 -4.01
CA TYR A 787 -8.48 -9.22 -3.61
C TYR A 787 -7.49 -9.75 -2.56
N ASP A 788 -6.27 -10.09 -2.95
CA ASP A 788 -5.27 -10.76 -2.12
C ASP A 788 -4.38 -9.82 -1.27
N TYR A 789 -4.18 -8.56 -1.69
CA TYR A 789 -3.29 -7.62 -0.99
C TYR A 789 -3.74 -7.28 0.44
N LEU A 790 -5.05 -7.28 0.72
CA LEU A 790 -5.61 -6.98 2.05
C LEU A 790 -6.70 -8.01 2.41
N PRO A 791 -6.37 -9.05 3.21
CA PRO A 791 -7.30 -10.13 3.55
C PRO A 791 -8.65 -9.67 4.13
N GLN A 792 -8.67 -8.52 4.82
CA GLN A 792 -9.88 -7.94 5.40
C GLN A 792 -10.94 -7.58 4.34
N ILE A 793 -10.53 -7.23 3.12
CA ILE A 793 -11.46 -7.02 2.00
C ILE A 793 -12.11 -8.34 1.58
N GLN A 794 -11.35 -9.44 1.51
CA GLN A 794 -11.90 -10.78 1.23
C GLN A 794 -12.86 -11.20 2.33
N GLN A 795 -12.46 -11.02 3.60
CA GLN A 795 -13.31 -11.32 4.76
C GLN A 795 -14.66 -10.58 4.65
N CYS A 796 -14.64 -9.29 4.31
CA CYS A 796 -15.86 -8.53 4.14
C CYS A 796 -16.74 -9.07 3.00
N SER A 797 -16.14 -9.37 1.85
CA SER A 797 -16.84 -9.95 0.71
C SER A 797 -17.50 -11.30 1.04
N ILE A 798 -16.79 -12.19 1.76
CA ILE A 798 -17.30 -13.49 2.21
C ILE A 798 -18.43 -13.32 3.23
N LYS A 799 -18.31 -12.38 4.17
CA LYS A 799 -19.38 -12.06 5.14
C LYS A 799 -20.63 -11.54 4.42
N ILE A 800 -20.47 -10.68 3.42
CA ILE A 800 -21.58 -10.20 2.57
C ILE A 800 -22.23 -11.36 1.81
N MET A 801 -21.46 -12.29 1.24
CA MET A 801 -22.00 -13.51 0.62
C MET A 801 -22.84 -14.35 1.60
N GLY A 802 -22.36 -14.49 2.85
CA GLY A 802 -23.10 -15.17 3.92
C GLY A 802 -24.44 -14.53 4.22
N ILE A 803 -24.48 -13.20 4.31
CA ILE A 803 -25.71 -12.44 4.56
C ILE A 803 -26.65 -12.55 3.35
N LEU A 804 -26.18 -12.29 2.14
CA LEU A 804 -26.99 -12.31 0.92
C LEU A 804 -27.56 -13.69 0.63
N SER A 805 -26.75 -14.75 0.81
CA SER A 805 -27.24 -16.13 0.65
C SER A 805 -28.36 -16.49 1.63
N SER A 806 -28.45 -15.83 2.79
CA SER A 806 -29.52 -16.08 3.77
C SER A 806 -30.81 -15.34 3.45
N ARG A 807 -30.71 -14.23 2.72
CA ARG A 807 -31.82 -13.32 2.42
C ARG A 807 -32.40 -13.56 1.04
N ILE A 808 -31.56 -13.90 0.06
CA ILE A 808 -31.92 -14.05 -1.35
C ILE A 808 -31.98 -15.54 -1.73
N VAL A 809 -33.19 -16.09 -1.78
CA VAL A 809 -33.43 -17.50 -2.15
C VAL A 809 -32.93 -17.82 -3.57
N GLY A 810 -33.03 -16.86 -4.50
CA GLY A 810 -32.65 -17.03 -5.90
C GLY A 810 -31.21 -16.63 -6.26
N LEU A 811 -30.30 -16.54 -5.28
CA LEU A 811 -28.96 -15.98 -5.51
C LEU A 811 -28.14 -16.79 -6.52
N VAL A 812 -28.20 -18.13 -6.48
CA VAL A 812 -27.49 -18.98 -7.45
C VAL A 812 -28.01 -18.74 -8.87
N GLN A 813 -29.32 -18.63 -9.05
CA GLN A 813 -29.92 -18.36 -10.35
C GLN A 813 -29.54 -16.97 -10.88
N LEU A 814 -29.41 -15.98 -9.98
CA LEU A 814 -28.90 -14.66 -10.34
C LEU A 814 -27.47 -14.77 -10.88
N LEU A 815 -26.56 -15.44 -10.17
CA LEU A 815 -25.17 -15.60 -10.60
C LEU A 815 -25.03 -16.39 -11.92
N LEU A 816 -25.88 -17.39 -12.15
CA LEU A 816 -25.93 -18.14 -13.41
C LEU A 816 -26.43 -17.27 -14.56
N LYS A 817 -27.45 -16.45 -14.32
CA LYS A 817 -28.04 -15.58 -15.34
C LYS A 817 -27.06 -14.51 -15.82
N GLU A 818 -26.25 -13.98 -14.91
CA GLU A 818 -25.26 -12.93 -15.21
C GLU A 818 -23.90 -13.49 -15.68
N ASP A 819 -23.80 -14.81 -15.89
CA ASP A 819 -22.60 -15.52 -16.40
C ASP A 819 -21.32 -15.35 -15.55
N VAL A 820 -21.49 -15.13 -14.23
CA VAL A 820 -20.38 -14.97 -13.27
C VAL A 820 -20.18 -16.20 -12.38
N ALA A 821 -21.01 -17.23 -12.54
CA ALA A 821 -20.97 -18.41 -11.67
C ALA A 821 -19.63 -19.15 -11.75
N LYS A 822 -19.01 -19.21 -12.93
CA LYS A 822 -17.70 -19.87 -13.12
C LYS A 822 -16.59 -19.12 -12.38
N SER A 823 -16.49 -17.80 -12.55
CA SER A 823 -15.46 -17.00 -11.89
C SER A 823 -15.59 -17.10 -10.37
N VAL A 824 -16.80 -16.94 -9.83
CA VAL A 824 -17.05 -17.04 -8.38
C VAL A 824 -16.60 -18.40 -7.81
N ILE A 825 -16.83 -19.52 -8.51
CA ILE A 825 -16.34 -20.83 -8.06
C ILE A 825 -14.81 -20.87 -7.99
N GLU A 826 -14.14 -20.33 -9.02
CA GLU A 826 -12.68 -20.33 -9.13
C GLU A 826 -12.05 -19.35 -8.12
N ASP A 827 -12.68 -18.21 -7.87
CA ASP A 827 -12.20 -17.18 -6.95
C ASP A 827 -12.20 -17.65 -5.49
N TYR A 828 -13.30 -18.27 -5.05
CA TYR A 828 -13.38 -18.87 -3.71
C TYR A 828 -12.42 -20.05 -3.55
N ALA A 829 -12.21 -20.83 -4.60
CA ALA A 829 -11.25 -21.93 -4.58
C ALA A 829 -9.81 -21.41 -4.45
N ALA A 830 -9.44 -20.37 -5.21
CA ALA A 830 -8.13 -19.72 -5.12
C ALA A 830 -7.87 -19.09 -3.75
N CYS A 831 -8.89 -18.42 -3.21
CA CYS A 831 -8.82 -17.84 -1.87
C CYS A 831 -8.58 -18.93 -0.79
N LEU A 832 -9.26 -20.07 -0.90
CA LEU A 832 -9.07 -21.20 0.01
C LEU A 832 -7.72 -21.90 -0.18
N GLU A 833 -7.27 -22.10 -1.42
CA GLU A 833 -5.97 -22.70 -1.75
C GLU A 833 -4.82 -21.88 -1.16
N PHE A 834 -4.83 -20.56 -1.40
CA PHE A 834 -3.84 -19.64 -0.85
C PHE A 834 -3.75 -19.72 0.67
N ARG A 835 -4.89 -19.81 1.37
CA ARG A 835 -4.90 -19.95 2.82
C ARG A 835 -4.46 -21.34 3.30
N PHE A 836 -4.60 -22.41 2.51
CA PHE A 836 -3.96 -23.68 2.88
C PHE A 836 -2.43 -23.60 2.76
N ASP A 837 -1.91 -22.89 1.75
CA ASP A 837 -0.47 -22.79 1.47
C ASP A 837 0.31 -21.84 2.41
N ASP A 838 -0.36 -20.96 3.13
CA ASP A 838 0.29 -19.97 4.00
C ASP A 838 0.71 -20.56 5.38
N PHE A 839 0.36 -21.82 5.69
CA PHE A 839 0.87 -22.62 6.84
C PHE A 839 0.86 -21.92 8.24
N GLN A 840 -0.02 -20.93 8.46
CA GLN A 840 -0.13 -20.21 9.74
C GLN A 840 -1.05 -20.91 10.76
N VAL A 841 -0.80 -20.64 12.06
CA VAL A 841 -1.70 -21.05 13.15
C VAL A 841 -2.86 -20.05 13.25
N ILE A 842 -4.08 -20.56 13.29
CA ILE A 842 -5.28 -19.72 13.34
C ILE A 842 -5.54 -19.29 14.78
N GLU A 843 -5.37 -18.00 15.07
CA GLU A 843 -5.62 -17.41 16.40
C GLU A 843 -7.09 -17.03 16.60
N ASN A 844 -7.75 -16.47 15.58
CA ASN A 844 -9.15 -16.04 15.62
C ASN A 844 -9.93 -16.56 14.42
N THR A 845 -10.88 -17.47 14.67
CA THR A 845 -11.73 -18.08 13.64
C THR A 845 -12.65 -17.08 12.93
N LYS A 846 -12.98 -15.94 13.54
CA LYS A 846 -13.89 -14.93 12.95
C LYS A 846 -13.24 -14.08 11.86
N ASP A 847 -11.92 -14.07 11.82
CA ASP A 847 -11.11 -13.24 10.93
C ASP A 847 -10.26 -14.09 9.97
N ASP A 848 -10.25 -15.43 10.09
CA ASP A 848 -9.57 -16.29 9.13
C ASP A 848 -10.44 -16.51 7.88
N VAL A 849 -9.87 -16.18 6.72
CA VAL A 849 -10.55 -16.24 5.41
C VAL A 849 -10.95 -17.68 5.04
N GLY A 850 -10.08 -18.66 5.28
CA GLY A 850 -10.36 -20.07 4.99
C GLY A 850 -11.49 -20.63 5.85
N VAL A 851 -11.47 -20.31 7.15
CA VAL A 851 -12.56 -20.66 8.09
C VAL A 851 -13.87 -20.01 7.67
N LEU A 852 -13.87 -18.73 7.29
CA LEU A 852 -15.08 -18.04 6.82
C LEU A 852 -15.67 -18.70 5.56
N ILE A 853 -14.84 -19.14 4.62
CA ILE A 853 -15.30 -19.88 3.42
C ILE A 853 -15.90 -21.24 3.82
N LEU A 854 -15.22 -22.01 4.67
CA LEU A 854 -15.72 -23.31 5.09
C LEU A 854 -17.02 -23.19 5.90
N GLN A 855 -17.12 -22.18 6.78
CA GLN A 855 -18.34 -21.86 7.51
C GLN A 855 -19.48 -21.46 6.56
N LEU A 856 -19.20 -20.62 5.56
CA LEU A 856 -20.17 -20.26 4.52
C LEU A 856 -20.74 -21.51 3.83
N LEU A 857 -19.88 -22.48 3.49
CA LEU A 857 -20.29 -23.74 2.87
C LEU A 857 -21.16 -24.57 3.81
N ILE A 858 -20.78 -24.71 5.09
CA ILE A 858 -21.54 -25.48 6.09
C ILE A 858 -22.92 -24.85 6.33
N ASP A 859 -22.97 -23.53 6.54
CA ASP A 859 -24.22 -22.80 6.84
C ASP A 859 -25.25 -22.82 5.71
N ASN A 860 -24.80 -23.13 4.49
CA ASN A 860 -25.65 -23.15 3.29
C ASN A 860 -26.11 -24.55 2.86
N ILE A 861 -25.54 -25.65 3.36
CA ILE A 861 -25.91 -27.04 2.94
C ILE A 861 -27.42 -27.25 3.04
N CYS A 862 -27.98 -26.97 4.21
CA CYS A 862 -29.39 -27.23 4.53
C CYS A 862 -30.37 -26.18 3.96
N ARG A 863 -29.87 -25.19 3.20
CA ARG A 863 -30.72 -24.13 2.62
C ARG A 863 -31.40 -24.61 1.32
N PRO A 864 -32.51 -23.98 0.90
CA PRO A 864 -33.24 -24.38 -0.29
C PRO A 864 -32.33 -24.51 -1.52
N ALA A 865 -32.42 -25.65 -2.21
CA ALA A 865 -31.59 -25.94 -3.37
C ALA A 865 -32.11 -25.28 -4.67
N PRO A 866 -31.22 -24.90 -5.61
CA PRO A 866 -29.77 -24.87 -5.47
C PRO A 866 -29.31 -23.68 -4.60
N ASN A 867 -28.28 -23.90 -3.79
CA ASN A 867 -27.73 -22.93 -2.84
C ASN A 867 -26.23 -22.70 -3.11
N ILE A 868 -25.60 -21.78 -2.39
CA ILE A 868 -24.19 -21.40 -2.60
C ILE A 868 -23.25 -22.59 -2.42
N THR A 869 -23.51 -23.51 -1.48
CA THR A 869 -22.69 -24.71 -1.29
C THR A 869 -22.74 -25.62 -2.50
N HIS A 870 -23.93 -25.84 -3.06
CA HIS A 870 -24.09 -26.57 -4.31
C HIS A 870 -23.29 -25.92 -5.45
N LEU A 871 -23.29 -24.59 -5.55
CA LEU A 871 -22.55 -23.87 -6.58
C LEU A 871 -21.03 -24.01 -6.40
N LEU A 872 -20.49 -23.64 -5.23
CA LEU A 872 -19.04 -23.58 -4.96
C LEU A 872 -18.36 -24.95 -4.92
N LEU A 873 -19.09 -26.00 -4.54
CA LEU A 873 -18.62 -27.39 -4.62
C LEU A 873 -18.84 -28.01 -6.02
N ARG A 874 -19.44 -27.25 -6.95
CA ARG A 874 -19.67 -27.61 -8.35
C ARG A 874 -20.63 -28.79 -8.55
N PHE A 875 -21.72 -28.79 -7.79
CA PHE A 875 -22.88 -29.63 -8.10
C PHE A 875 -23.60 -29.14 -9.36
N ASP A 876 -24.40 -30.01 -9.99
CA ASP A 876 -25.21 -29.62 -11.15
C ASP A 876 -26.40 -28.76 -10.70
N VAL A 877 -26.18 -27.45 -10.66
CA VAL A 877 -27.18 -26.45 -10.27
C VAL A 877 -28.26 -26.19 -11.34
N ASN A 878 -28.08 -26.72 -12.57
CA ASN A 878 -29.09 -26.64 -13.63
C ASN A 878 -30.00 -27.89 -13.67
N GLY A 879 -29.55 -28.98 -13.06
CA GLY A 879 -30.26 -30.24 -12.92
C GLY A 879 -30.63 -30.59 -11.47
N PRO A 880 -31.12 -31.83 -11.22
CA PRO A 880 -31.36 -32.32 -9.87
C PRO A 880 -30.03 -32.62 -9.16
N ILE A 881 -29.79 -31.94 -8.02
CA ILE A 881 -28.56 -32.05 -7.22
C ILE A 881 -28.19 -33.51 -6.91
N GLU A 882 -29.17 -34.33 -6.54
CA GLU A 882 -29.04 -35.75 -6.19
C GLU A 882 -28.38 -36.61 -7.28
N ARG A 883 -28.44 -36.17 -8.55
CA ARG A 883 -27.90 -36.90 -9.71
C ARG A 883 -26.58 -36.33 -10.22
N THR A 884 -26.00 -35.39 -9.48
CA THR A 884 -24.71 -34.80 -9.80
C THR A 884 -23.63 -35.87 -9.85
N VAL A 885 -22.78 -35.84 -10.87
CA VAL A 885 -21.54 -36.63 -10.92
C VAL A 885 -20.36 -35.71 -10.61
N LEU A 886 -19.85 -35.76 -9.38
CA LEU A 886 -18.75 -34.91 -8.94
C LEU A 886 -17.43 -35.33 -9.60
N LYS A 887 -16.69 -34.36 -10.15
CA LYS A 887 -15.41 -34.56 -10.83
C LYS A 887 -14.34 -33.56 -10.35
N PRO A 888 -13.93 -33.62 -9.07
CA PRO A 888 -12.99 -32.65 -8.48
C PRO A 888 -11.60 -32.64 -9.15
N LYS A 889 -11.19 -33.71 -9.86
CA LYS A 889 -9.92 -33.69 -10.62
C LYS A 889 -9.98 -32.90 -11.93
N SER A 890 -11.18 -32.72 -12.48
CA SER A 890 -11.39 -32.06 -13.78
C SER A 890 -11.70 -30.58 -13.65
N HIS A 891 -11.98 -30.13 -12.43
CA HIS A 891 -12.60 -28.85 -12.19
C HIS A 891 -11.96 -28.17 -10.99
N TYR A 892 -11.46 -26.96 -11.22
CA TYR A 892 -11.03 -26.09 -10.15
C TYR A 892 -12.27 -25.62 -9.35
N SER A 893 -12.30 -25.93 -8.05
CA SER A 893 -13.40 -25.62 -7.13
C SER A 893 -12.96 -25.83 -5.68
N CYS A 894 -13.74 -25.32 -4.71
CA CYS A 894 -13.45 -25.53 -3.29
C CYS A 894 -13.39 -27.03 -2.93
N LEU A 895 -14.22 -27.87 -3.55
CA LEU A 895 -14.21 -29.32 -3.32
C LEU A 895 -12.85 -29.94 -3.71
N LYS A 896 -12.25 -29.52 -4.82
CA LYS A 896 -10.92 -29.98 -5.24
C LYS A 896 -9.87 -29.62 -4.20
N ILE A 897 -9.81 -28.34 -3.81
CA ILE A 897 -8.83 -27.83 -2.86
C ILE A 897 -8.93 -28.55 -1.52
N ILE A 898 -10.15 -28.75 -1.03
CA ILE A 898 -10.40 -29.46 0.23
C ILE A 898 -9.91 -30.91 0.14
N LEU A 899 -10.27 -31.65 -0.92
CA LEU A 899 -9.85 -33.05 -1.06
C LEU A 899 -8.33 -33.20 -1.24
N ASP A 900 -7.71 -32.33 -2.04
CA ASP A 900 -6.27 -32.37 -2.29
C ASP A 900 -5.46 -32.05 -1.01
N ASN A 901 -5.96 -31.16 -0.14
CA ASN A 901 -5.33 -30.87 1.16
C ASN A 901 -5.58 -31.98 2.18
N LEU A 902 -6.79 -32.54 2.24
CA LEU A 902 -7.09 -33.69 3.10
C LEU A 902 -6.29 -34.95 2.72
N GLU A 903 -5.88 -35.11 1.46
CA GLU A 903 -4.99 -36.19 1.01
C GLU A 903 -3.54 -36.01 1.52
N LYS A 904 -3.09 -34.74 1.63
CA LYS A 904 -1.71 -34.37 1.98
C LYS A 904 -1.46 -34.21 3.49
N VAL A 905 -2.43 -34.56 4.35
CA VAL A 905 -2.33 -34.40 5.81
C VAL A 905 -1.16 -35.23 6.36
N THR A 906 -0.01 -34.58 6.50
CA THR A 906 1.26 -35.16 6.97
C THR A 906 1.69 -34.57 8.31
N LYS A 907 1.17 -33.37 8.67
CA LYS A 907 1.34 -32.70 9.97
C LYS A 907 0.01 -32.07 10.41
N PRO A 908 -0.70 -32.61 11.42
CA PRO A 908 -2.02 -32.15 11.81
C PRO A 908 -2.03 -30.80 12.55
N ASP A 909 -0.88 -30.35 13.08
CA ASP A 909 -0.81 -29.15 13.93
C ASP A 909 -0.92 -27.84 13.14
N ILE A 910 -0.44 -27.82 11.89
CA ILE A 910 -0.52 -26.68 10.98
C ILE A 910 -1.84 -26.76 10.21
N ASN A 911 -2.58 -25.64 10.12
CA ASN A 911 -3.91 -25.58 9.52
C ASN A 911 -4.93 -26.54 10.17
N ALA A 912 -4.73 -26.96 11.42
CA ALA A 912 -5.58 -27.93 12.12
C ALA A 912 -7.08 -27.59 12.02
N LEU A 913 -7.43 -26.34 12.27
CA LEU A 913 -8.80 -25.85 12.20
C LEU A 913 -9.37 -25.93 10.77
N LEU A 914 -8.59 -25.61 9.73
CA LEU A 914 -9.06 -25.75 8.34
C LEU A 914 -9.34 -27.22 7.99
N HIS A 915 -8.51 -28.14 8.46
CA HIS A 915 -8.77 -29.58 8.30
C HIS A 915 -10.03 -30.01 9.07
N GLU A 916 -10.24 -29.54 10.29
CA GLU A 916 -11.43 -29.83 11.10
C GLU A 916 -12.72 -29.37 10.40
N PHE A 917 -12.78 -28.10 9.98
CA PHE A 917 -13.92 -27.57 9.23
C PHE A 917 -14.11 -28.28 7.89
N SER A 918 -13.03 -28.69 7.22
CA SER A 918 -13.10 -29.48 6.00
C SER A 918 -13.73 -30.86 6.23
N PHE A 919 -13.33 -31.57 7.30
CA PHE A 919 -13.94 -32.83 7.69
C PHE A 919 -15.41 -32.66 8.10
N GLN A 920 -15.73 -31.59 8.83
CA GLN A 920 -17.10 -31.26 9.20
C GLN A 920 -17.97 -31.05 7.95
N LEU A 921 -17.51 -30.26 6.98
CA LEU A 921 -18.23 -30.04 5.72
C LEU A 921 -18.48 -31.35 4.97
N MET A 922 -17.48 -32.23 4.87
CA MET A 922 -17.63 -33.53 4.22
C MET A 922 -18.64 -34.42 4.95
N TYR A 923 -18.63 -34.39 6.29
CA TYR A 923 -19.60 -35.12 7.11
C TYR A 923 -21.02 -34.61 6.92
N GLU A 924 -21.26 -33.30 7.03
CA GLU A 924 -22.58 -32.70 6.83
C GLU A 924 -23.10 -32.93 5.41
N SER A 925 -22.23 -32.90 4.39
CA SER A 925 -22.59 -33.23 3.01
C SER A 925 -22.93 -34.73 2.80
N CYS A 926 -22.49 -35.60 3.69
CA CYS A 926 -22.91 -37.01 3.70
C CYS A 926 -24.24 -37.23 4.44
N LEU A 927 -24.63 -36.30 5.32
CA LEU A 927 -25.90 -36.37 6.06
C LEU A 927 -27.06 -35.74 5.29
N ASP A 928 -26.79 -34.69 4.51
CA ASP A 928 -27.82 -33.98 3.77
C ASP A 928 -28.44 -34.85 2.65
N PRO A 929 -29.79 -34.92 2.56
CA PRO A 929 -30.47 -35.81 1.62
C PRO A 929 -30.15 -35.57 0.14
N LEU A 930 -29.82 -34.33 -0.25
CA LEU A 930 -29.60 -33.96 -1.65
C LEU A 930 -28.15 -34.22 -2.08
N THR A 931 -27.20 -34.02 -1.19
CA THR A 931 -25.76 -34.13 -1.47
C THR A 931 -25.17 -35.50 -1.13
N CYS A 932 -25.80 -36.27 -0.24
CA CYS A 932 -25.30 -37.57 0.24
C CYS A 932 -24.93 -38.54 -0.89
N GLY A 933 -25.83 -38.75 -1.85
CA GLY A 933 -25.60 -39.70 -2.96
C GLY A 933 -24.33 -39.38 -3.76
N PRO A 934 -24.24 -38.20 -4.40
CA PRO A 934 -23.06 -37.78 -5.15
C PRO A 934 -21.75 -37.81 -4.36
N VAL A 935 -21.78 -37.41 -3.07
CA VAL A 935 -20.59 -37.34 -2.22
C VAL A 935 -20.12 -38.73 -1.79
N MET A 936 -21.04 -39.61 -1.40
CA MET A 936 -20.71 -41.00 -1.04
C MET A 936 -20.17 -41.78 -2.24
N ASP A 937 -20.73 -41.58 -3.43
CA ASP A 937 -20.22 -42.17 -4.68
C ASP A 937 -18.78 -41.71 -4.97
N LEU A 938 -18.50 -40.41 -4.82
CA LEU A 938 -17.15 -39.85 -4.98
C LEU A 938 -16.16 -40.48 -3.97
N LEU A 939 -16.50 -40.46 -2.68
CA LEU A 939 -15.63 -40.95 -1.60
C LEU A 939 -15.42 -42.48 -1.65
N SER A 940 -16.36 -43.23 -2.23
CA SER A 940 -16.24 -44.69 -2.40
C SER A 940 -15.22 -45.10 -3.47
N THR A 941 -14.81 -44.16 -4.34
CA THR A 941 -13.83 -44.42 -5.40
C THR A 941 -12.47 -44.76 -4.80
N THR A 942 -11.74 -45.71 -5.39
CA THR A 942 -10.42 -46.17 -4.91
C THR A 942 -9.41 -45.04 -4.68
N LYS A 943 -9.57 -43.91 -5.40
CA LYS A 943 -8.75 -42.71 -5.30
C LYS A 943 -8.92 -41.92 -4.00
N TYR A 944 -10.08 -42.01 -3.34
CA TYR A 944 -10.40 -41.25 -2.12
C TYR A 944 -10.50 -42.15 -0.88
N GLN A 945 -10.01 -43.39 -0.97
CA GLN A 945 -9.96 -44.32 0.17
C GLN A 945 -9.13 -43.80 1.35
N PHE A 946 -8.25 -42.80 1.16
CA PHE A 946 -7.57 -42.14 2.28
C PHE A 946 -8.55 -41.57 3.29
N PHE A 947 -9.72 -41.07 2.84
CA PHE A 947 -10.77 -40.55 3.71
C PHE A 947 -11.32 -41.65 4.62
N SER A 948 -11.56 -42.84 4.06
CA SER A 948 -11.96 -44.01 4.86
C SER A 948 -10.87 -44.46 5.85
N LYS A 949 -9.59 -44.31 5.53
CA LYS A 949 -8.50 -44.64 6.47
C LYS A 949 -8.38 -43.60 7.58
N ALA A 950 -8.43 -42.31 7.24
CA ALA A 950 -8.37 -41.20 8.19
C ALA A 950 -9.52 -41.26 9.21
N CYS A 951 -10.76 -41.53 8.78
CA CYS A 951 -11.89 -41.71 9.69
C CYS A 951 -11.73 -42.92 10.64
N TRP A 952 -10.97 -43.94 10.25
CA TRP A 952 -10.69 -45.12 11.10
C TRP A 952 -9.52 -44.87 12.07
N ASP A 953 -8.55 -44.04 11.69
CA ASP A 953 -7.42 -43.63 12.54
C ASP A 953 -7.81 -42.52 13.56
N HIS A 954 -8.89 -41.76 13.31
CA HIS A 954 -9.30 -40.57 14.08
C HIS A 954 -9.89 -40.80 15.51
N ARG A 955 -9.67 -41.95 16.17
CA ARG A 955 -9.99 -42.09 17.62
C ARG A 955 -9.13 -41.21 18.54
N CYS A 956 -8.26 -40.35 18.02
CA CYS A 956 -7.28 -39.58 18.79
C CYS A 956 -7.54 -38.06 18.90
N PHE A 957 -8.57 -37.48 18.25
CA PHE A 957 -8.75 -36.00 18.25
C PHE A 957 -9.95 -35.47 19.05
N THR A 958 -10.81 -36.32 19.62
CA THR A 958 -11.92 -35.87 20.46
C THR A 958 -11.50 -35.73 21.94
N THR A 959 -10.78 -34.68 22.31
CA THR A 959 -10.56 -34.36 23.74
C THR A 959 -10.35 -32.89 24.14
N SER A 960 -10.68 -31.86 23.33
CA SER A 960 -10.46 -30.47 23.79
C SER A 960 -11.56 -29.43 23.49
N GLN A 961 -12.84 -29.79 23.53
CA GLN A 961 -13.93 -28.78 23.57
C GLN A 961 -15.10 -29.19 24.48
N LYS A 962 -14.81 -29.61 25.72
CA LYS A 962 -15.84 -29.72 26.75
C LYS A 962 -15.57 -29.00 28.07
N GLU A 963 -14.51 -28.19 28.15
CA GLU A 963 -14.31 -27.28 29.27
C GLU A 963 -13.75 -25.94 28.77
N GLN A 964 -14.65 -25.02 28.40
CA GLN A 964 -14.60 -23.59 28.73
C GLN A 964 -15.91 -22.90 28.34
#